data_AF-A0A922ZPL5-F1
#
_entry.id   AF-A0A922ZPL5-F1
#
_cell.length_a   1.000
_cell.length_b   1.000
_cell.length_c   1.000
_cell.angle_alpha   90.00
_cell.angle_beta   90.00
_cell.angle_gamma   90.00
#
_symmetry.space_group_name_H-M   'P 1'
#
loop_
_entity.id
_entity.type
_entity.pdbx_description
1 polymer ?
#
loop_
_entity_poly.entity_id
_entity_poly.type
_entity_poly.pdbx_seq_one_letter_code
_entity_poly.pdbx_strand_id
1 'polypeptide(L)'
;MKFIISEAISEKYPSLSFGIIVAKRIDNSKKSSALLQMYDGLKAQVGKQFKNTDPGDMPKISNWRTVFEDISAKTFQTSMEKVLYKTLKNKEIPFNENMGMIRDYCMVKWQIPIMCFSLDDIYGDISLEHDKDAVFYKDRGGNLTKKWNSEQLSRGTLNRETKNVVCIIENLGILNDEELKEKTHEIALMIQRYCSGGEFEEDILKTPRKEKDLSVMGLSEYDPAKYSDKEPEKEPEKEPEKEEVTEIVEEKPEVRLGSEAINEESHGLDTNSLKTRLTVLLKEACAKAYPEADVSSLTVEYPRDPENGDYACSIAMKLSKRLLKEPQKIAEKIIQYVEPVQFIDSLSVALPGFINIKVARVWLENRVKDLAEGVPMYDNALGEGKTIVFDYSSPNTAKPLGVHHLLSTVIGQSLYNIYKHIGFKTVGVNHLGDWGTQFGKLIYAYKTWGNKKTVEKNPIPELLKLYVKFHEEAEQDKSIEDKGREEFKKMEEGNQENLELWKWFNDMSRKDLEKTYETLGIHFDEYMGESFFNDKMRTVIDEGKEKGVFKEGDGGALIVEFEGDKYPPYMIQKSDGTTLYSTRDLATLVYRLKRWDPVELVYVVDTAQSLHFQQLFETAKLMGLDSAKMVHVSFGRMNLPDRSMSTRKGNVVLLEEVLNEALERAGKIVEEKSHDLKKKEREEVARKVAIGAVKYNILSQNRTTDITFDWEKMLSIEGNSAPYLQYTVARANSILKKSDAMAREWKKPNAKKKEENLEEENKQIDIFEALERVDGYDDNLKPLEHPLEMGVARLLIKFQENLVFAAEEYKPNLLSNYLYDLAQQFNSFYNSVSVLQADSKHVRLVRLNLTKAVARVLQEGLAILGIEVPERM
;
A
#
# COMPACT_ATOMS: atom_id res chain seq x y z
N MET A 1 -24.98 15.18 -24.99
CA MET A 1 -25.72 14.94 -23.74
C MET A 1 -25.41 16.08 -22.82
N LYS A 2 -26.42 16.73 -22.27
CA LYS A 2 -26.28 17.85 -21.35
C LYS A 2 -26.88 17.49 -19.99
N PHE A 3 -26.37 18.13 -18.95
CA PHE A 3 -27.08 18.28 -17.68
C PHE A 3 -27.80 19.63 -17.68
N ILE A 4 -29.11 19.64 -17.45
CA ILE A 4 -29.99 20.81 -17.60
C ILE A 4 -30.74 21.04 -16.29
N ILE A 5 -30.77 22.29 -15.83
CA ILE A 5 -31.61 22.74 -14.72
C ILE A 5 -32.79 23.50 -15.32
N SER A 6 -34.01 23.06 -15.02
CA SER A 6 -35.21 23.76 -15.50
C SER A 6 -35.27 25.20 -14.98
N GLU A 7 -35.90 26.07 -15.76
CA GLU A 7 -36.06 27.48 -15.43
C GLU A 7 -36.82 27.68 -14.11
N ALA A 8 -37.90 26.94 -13.91
CA ALA A 8 -38.68 26.98 -12.67
C ALA A 8 -37.85 26.69 -11.41
N ILE A 9 -36.92 25.74 -11.47
CA ILE A 9 -36.03 25.42 -10.34
C ILE A 9 -34.96 26.48 -10.17
N SER A 10 -34.37 26.96 -11.26
CA SER A 10 -33.33 27.99 -11.22
C SER A 10 -33.86 29.31 -10.63
N GLU A 11 -35.12 29.65 -10.92
CA GLU A 11 -35.82 30.80 -10.34
C GLU A 11 -36.18 30.58 -8.87
N LYS A 12 -36.66 29.38 -8.52
CA LYS A 12 -37.07 29.04 -7.15
C LYS A 12 -35.87 28.93 -6.19
N TYR A 13 -34.72 28.45 -6.68
CA TYR A 13 -33.50 28.20 -5.89
C TYR A 13 -32.27 28.86 -6.52
N PRO A 14 -32.11 30.20 -6.41
CA PRO A 14 -31.04 30.93 -7.06
C PRO A 14 -29.64 30.68 -6.47
N SER A 15 -29.54 30.11 -5.27
CA SER A 15 -28.29 29.71 -4.62
C SER A 15 -27.82 28.30 -5.01
N LEU A 16 -28.59 27.61 -5.87
CA LEU A 16 -28.31 26.23 -6.23
C LEU A 16 -27.09 26.12 -7.15
N SER A 17 -26.14 25.31 -6.74
CA SER A 17 -24.94 24.99 -7.48
C SER A 17 -24.68 23.49 -7.43
N PHE A 18 -23.96 23.00 -8.44
CA PHE A 18 -23.67 21.58 -8.59
C PHE A 18 -22.19 21.37 -8.88
N GLY A 19 -21.58 20.45 -8.14
CA GLY A 19 -20.37 19.77 -8.59
C GLY A 19 -20.78 18.63 -9.51
N ILE A 20 -20.21 18.58 -10.71
CA ILE A 20 -20.54 17.55 -11.70
C ILE A 20 -19.26 16.79 -12.01
N ILE A 21 -19.31 15.47 -11.88
CA ILE A 21 -18.23 14.56 -12.24
C ILE A 21 -18.76 13.59 -13.26
N VAL A 22 -18.10 13.49 -14.40
CA VAL A 22 -18.36 12.46 -15.41
C VAL A 22 -17.15 11.55 -15.41
N ALA A 23 -17.33 10.29 -15.00
CA ALA A 23 -16.27 9.29 -15.00
C ALA A 23 -16.57 8.17 -16.00
N LYS A 24 -15.58 7.85 -16.82
CA LYS A 24 -15.69 6.94 -17.96
C LYS A 24 -14.94 5.65 -17.68
N ARG A 25 -15.39 4.54 -18.26
CA ARG A 25 -14.68 3.25 -18.22
C ARG A 25 -14.24 2.81 -16.82
N ILE A 26 -15.07 3.06 -15.81
CA ILE A 26 -14.81 2.62 -14.44
C ILE A 26 -14.96 1.09 -14.31
N ASP A 27 -14.18 0.49 -13.43
CA ASP A 27 -14.35 -0.85 -12.87
C ASP A 27 -15.15 -0.76 -11.56
N ASN A 28 -16.48 -0.79 -11.68
CA ASN A 28 -17.39 -0.83 -10.53
C ASN A 28 -17.65 -2.27 -10.01
N SER A 29 -16.98 -3.28 -10.59
CA SER A 29 -17.29 -4.69 -10.34
C SER A 29 -16.72 -5.20 -9.01
N LYS A 30 -15.70 -4.53 -8.49
CA LYS A 30 -14.99 -4.90 -7.26
C LYS A 30 -15.57 -4.15 -6.06
N LYS A 31 -15.40 -4.74 -4.88
CA LYS A 31 -15.63 -4.09 -3.59
C LYS A 31 -14.27 -3.84 -2.94
N SER A 32 -13.91 -2.58 -2.76
CA SER A 32 -12.64 -2.15 -2.19
C SER A 32 -12.66 -2.35 -0.67
N SER A 33 -11.78 -3.23 -0.17
CA SER A 33 -11.60 -3.43 1.28
C SER A 33 -11.08 -2.16 1.95
N ALA A 34 -10.23 -1.37 1.27
CA ALA A 34 -9.76 -0.08 1.75
C ALA A 34 -10.89 0.94 1.91
N LEU A 35 -11.83 0.98 0.95
CA LEU A 35 -13.00 1.85 1.02
C LEU A 35 -13.94 1.42 2.17
N LEU A 36 -14.07 0.11 2.40
CA LEU A 36 -14.83 -0.45 3.52
C LEU A 36 -14.22 -0.03 4.87
N GLN A 37 -12.90 -0.19 5.04
CA GLN A 37 -12.19 0.24 6.24
C GLN A 37 -12.30 1.76 6.47
N MET A 38 -12.21 2.57 5.40
CA MET A 38 -12.44 4.03 5.51
C MET A 38 -13.84 4.34 6.02
N TYR A 39 -14.85 3.63 5.53
CA TYR A 39 -16.22 3.78 5.97
C TYR A 39 -16.41 3.37 7.44
N ASP A 40 -15.79 2.27 7.87
CA ASP A 40 -15.89 1.81 9.25
C ASP A 40 -15.19 2.76 10.24
N GLY A 41 -14.06 3.34 9.85
CA GLY A 41 -13.44 4.44 10.61
C GLY A 41 -14.36 5.66 10.72
N LEU A 42 -15.03 6.02 9.62
CA LEU A 42 -15.99 7.13 9.59
C LEU A 42 -17.22 6.85 10.47
N LYS A 43 -17.75 5.61 10.49
CA LYS A 43 -18.85 5.21 11.39
C LYS A 43 -18.51 5.51 12.85
N ALA A 44 -17.31 5.14 13.30
CA ALA A 44 -16.88 5.37 14.67
C ALA A 44 -16.78 6.88 15.00
N GLN A 45 -16.26 7.68 14.05
CA GLN A 45 -16.16 9.13 14.21
C GLN A 45 -17.54 9.80 14.30
N VAL A 46 -18.43 9.45 13.37
CA VAL A 46 -19.79 9.99 13.29
C VAL A 46 -20.63 9.52 14.49
N GLY A 47 -20.48 8.28 14.93
CA GLY A 47 -21.12 7.78 16.16
C GLY A 47 -20.74 8.59 17.41
N LYS A 48 -19.50 9.09 17.50
CA LYS A 48 -19.08 10.02 18.56
C LYS A 48 -19.70 11.41 18.37
N GLN A 49 -19.68 11.92 17.14
CA GLN A 49 -20.20 13.25 16.79
C GLN A 49 -21.69 13.41 17.10
N PHE A 50 -22.51 12.38 16.85
CA PHE A 50 -23.97 12.42 16.99
C PHE A 50 -24.49 11.67 18.22
N LYS A 51 -23.64 11.42 19.23
CA LYS A 51 -24.02 10.66 20.44
C LYS A 51 -25.25 11.25 21.16
N ASN A 52 -25.41 12.57 21.13
CA ASN A 52 -26.48 13.31 21.82
C ASN A 52 -27.17 14.36 20.92
N THR A 53 -27.02 14.27 19.60
CA THR A 53 -27.56 15.26 18.65
C THR A 53 -28.21 14.52 17.50
N ASP A 54 -29.47 14.84 17.21
CA ASP A 54 -30.13 14.27 16.05
C ASP A 54 -29.47 14.84 14.78
N PRO A 55 -28.99 13.98 13.85
CA PRO A 55 -28.57 14.41 12.52
C PRO A 55 -29.48 15.44 11.85
N GLY A 56 -30.79 15.27 12.03
CA GLY A 56 -31.80 16.15 11.49
C GLY A 56 -31.71 17.62 11.92
N ASP A 57 -31.13 17.87 13.09
CA ASP A 57 -31.03 19.21 13.68
C ASP A 57 -29.79 19.98 13.19
N MET A 58 -28.91 19.34 12.41
CA MET A 58 -27.74 20.03 11.87
C MET A 58 -28.14 21.07 10.81
N PRO A 59 -27.56 22.29 10.84
CA PRO A 59 -27.87 23.35 9.86
C PRO A 59 -27.77 22.89 8.41
N LYS A 60 -26.79 22.05 8.08
CA LYS A 60 -26.62 21.49 6.74
C LYS A 60 -27.79 20.60 6.33
N ILE A 61 -28.34 19.81 7.25
CA ILE A 61 -29.43 18.86 6.99
C ILE A 61 -30.79 19.56 7.05
N SER A 62 -30.99 20.45 8.04
CA SER A 62 -32.22 21.22 8.20
C SER A 62 -32.47 22.20 7.05
N ASN A 63 -31.42 22.82 6.49
CA ASN A 63 -31.55 23.65 5.28
C ASN A 63 -32.10 22.86 4.09
N TRP A 64 -31.62 21.63 3.89
CA TRP A 64 -32.14 20.75 2.85
C TRP A 64 -33.57 20.31 3.16
N ARG A 65 -33.91 19.97 4.41
CA ARG A 65 -35.30 19.63 4.81
C ARG A 65 -36.27 20.75 4.43
N THR A 66 -35.94 22.01 4.71
CA THR A 66 -36.77 23.17 4.34
C THR A 66 -37.04 23.22 2.85
N VAL A 67 -36.02 22.98 2.01
CA VAL A 67 -36.18 22.96 0.56
C VAL A 67 -37.03 21.77 0.10
N PHE A 68 -36.84 20.59 0.66
CA PHE A 68 -37.65 19.42 0.30
C PHE A 68 -39.10 19.51 0.78
N GLU A 69 -39.36 20.13 1.93
CA GLU A 69 -40.71 20.40 2.44
C GLU A 69 -41.46 21.40 1.55
N ASP A 70 -40.75 22.41 1.03
CA ASP A 70 -41.28 23.38 0.05
C ASP A 70 -41.58 22.74 -1.34
N ILE A 71 -41.10 21.52 -1.58
CA ILE A 71 -41.27 20.78 -2.84
C ILE A 71 -42.22 19.57 -2.69
N SER A 72 -42.45 19.06 -1.48
CA SER A 72 -43.20 17.82 -1.23
C SER A 72 -44.21 17.97 -0.09
N ALA A 73 -45.47 17.61 -0.31
CA ALA A 73 -46.59 17.76 0.63
C ALA A 73 -46.56 16.88 1.92
N LYS A 74 -45.41 16.30 2.31
CA LYS A 74 -45.20 15.48 3.52
C LYS A 74 -43.75 15.61 4.02
N THR A 75 -43.53 15.38 5.32
CA THR A 75 -42.20 15.33 5.97
C THR A 75 -41.22 14.49 5.16
N PHE A 76 -40.21 15.14 4.58
CA PHE A 76 -39.29 14.53 3.63
C PHE A 76 -37.90 14.39 4.25
N GLN A 77 -37.39 13.16 4.31
CA GLN A 77 -36.01 12.90 4.72
C GLN A 77 -35.09 12.89 3.51
N THR A 78 -33.98 13.62 3.60
CA THR A 78 -32.99 13.71 2.51
C THR A 78 -32.25 12.39 2.33
N SER A 79 -31.71 12.13 1.13
CA SER A 79 -30.89 10.93 0.87
C SER A 79 -29.71 10.84 1.84
N MET A 80 -29.03 11.96 2.08
CA MET A 80 -27.90 12.08 3.00
C MET A 80 -28.31 11.76 4.44
N GLU A 81 -29.42 12.35 4.90
CA GLU A 81 -29.94 12.14 6.25
C GLU A 81 -30.25 10.66 6.52
N LYS A 82 -30.83 9.96 5.53
CA LYS A 82 -31.09 8.53 5.62
C LYS A 82 -29.83 7.69 5.66
N VAL A 83 -28.84 7.98 4.80
CA VAL A 83 -27.55 7.28 4.82
C VAL A 83 -26.85 7.51 6.16
N LEU A 84 -26.94 8.71 6.73
CA LEU A 84 -26.38 9.04 8.04
C LEU A 84 -27.08 8.28 9.18
N TYR A 85 -28.41 8.19 9.18
CA TYR A 85 -29.13 7.36 10.15
C TYR A 85 -28.83 5.86 10.01
N LYS A 86 -28.72 5.34 8.78
CA LYS A 86 -28.32 3.94 8.53
C LYS A 86 -26.94 3.66 9.10
N THR A 87 -26.01 4.59 8.90
CA THR A 87 -24.64 4.55 9.42
C THR A 87 -24.62 4.55 10.96
N LEU A 88 -25.40 5.43 11.59
CA LEU A 88 -25.50 5.53 13.06
C LEU A 88 -26.16 4.31 13.72
N LYS A 89 -27.11 3.68 13.03
CA LYS A 89 -27.76 2.44 13.49
C LYS A 89 -26.89 1.20 13.27
N ASN A 90 -25.65 1.38 12.81
CA ASN A 90 -24.69 0.32 12.52
C ASN A 90 -25.24 -0.76 11.58
N LYS A 91 -26.18 -0.38 10.69
CA LYS A 91 -26.72 -1.29 9.69
C LYS A 91 -25.66 -1.55 8.61
N GLU A 92 -25.66 -2.76 8.06
CA GLU A 92 -24.76 -3.12 6.96
C GLU A 92 -24.89 -2.13 5.79
N ILE A 93 -23.77 -1.89 5.11
CA ILE A 93 -23.74 -1.06 3.91
C ILE A 93 -24.53 -1.80 2.82
N PRO A 94 -25.58 -1.19 2.24
CA PRO A 94 -26.47 -1.90 1.32
C PRO A 94 -25.86 -2.13 -0.08
N PHE A 95 -24.73 -1.51 -0.40
CA PHE A 95 -24.15 -1.54 -1.75
C PHE A 95 -22.98 -2.52 -1.88
N ASN A 96 -22.98 -3.21 -3.00
CA ASN A 96 -22.06 -4.27 -3.36
C ASN A 96 -21.00 -3.81 -4.38
N GLU A 97 -21.04 -2.54 -4.75
CA GLU A 97 -20.27 -1.85 -5.79
C GLU A 97 -19.58 -0.59 -5.24
N ASN A 98 -18.38 -0.28 -5.75
CA ASN A 98 -17.53 0.79 -5.23
C ASN A 98 -18.13 2.19 -5.35
N MET A 99 -18.81 2.50 -6.46
CA MET A 99 -19.43 3.81 -6.66
C MET A 99 -20.51 4.13 -5.62
N GLY A 100 -21.35 3.15 -5.29
CA GLY A 100 -22.36 3.30 -4.24
C GLY A 100 -21.73 3.57 -2.88
N MET A 101 -20.63 2.86 -2.57
CA MET A 101 -19.87 3.07 -1.33
C MET A 101 -19.15 4.43 -1.29
N ILE A 102 -18.56 4.90 -2.40
CA ILE A 102 -17.91 6.23 -2.47
C ILE A 102 -18.95 7.33 -2.23
N ARG A 103 -20.11 7.22 -2.91
CA ARG A 103 -21.23 8.16 -2.74
C ARG A 103 -21.63 8.26 -1.27
N ASP A 104 -21.95 7.13 -0.65
CA ASP A 104 -22.43 7.10 0.74
C ASP A 104 -21.34 7.58 1.71
N TYR A 105 -20.08 7.19 1.51
CA TYR A 105 -18.94 7.67 2.31
C TYR A 105 -18.84 9.19 2.29
N CYS A 106 -18.87 9.80 1.11
CA CYS A 106 -18.75 11.25 0.95
C CYS A 106 -19.98 11.99 1.51
N MET A 107 -21.19 11.45 1.33
CA MET A 107 -22.42 12.00 1.92
C MET A 107 -22.33 12.02 3.45
N VAL A 108 -21.84 10.96 4.07
CA VAL A 108 -21.65 10.88 5.53
C VAL A 108 -20.52 11.80 6.00
N LYS A 109 -19.39 11.79 5.30
CA LYS A 109 -18.18 12.54 5.68
C LYS A 109 -18.39 14.05 5.63
N TRP A 110 -19.01 14.53 4.56
CA TRP A 110 -19.13 15.98 4.31
C TRP A 110 -20.51 16.54 4.57
N GLN A 111 -21.50 15.67 4.78
CA GLN A 111 -22.88 16.06 5.05
C GLN A 111 -23.41 16.95 3.90
N ILE A 112 -23.24 16.45 2.67
CA ILE A 112 -23.80 17.03 1.44
C ILE A 112 -24.52 15.95 0.63
N PRO A 113 -25.64 16.26 -0.05
CA PRO A 113 -26.29 15.31 -0.96
C PRO A 113 -25.46 15.05 -2.22
N ILE A 114 -25.38 13.78 -2.60
CA ILE A 114 -24.69 13.33 -3.80
C ILE A 114 -25.61 12.35 -4.53
N MET A 115 -25.85 12.63 -5.80
CA MET A 115 -26.59 11.76 -6.71
C MET A 115 -25.64 11.12 -7.71
N CYS A 116 -25.80 9.82 -7.99
CA CYS A 116 -24.98 9.13 -8.98
C CYS A 116 -25.90 8.34 -9.91
N PHE A 117 -25.70 8.49 -11.22
CA PHE A 117 -26.44 7.75 -12.24
C PHE A 117 -25.49 6.97 -13.16
N SER A 118 -25.83 5.72 -13.47
CA SER A 118 -25.16 4.98 -14.53
C SER A 118 -25.53 5.59 -15.88
N LEU A 119 -24.54 6.15 -16.57
CA LEU A 119 -24.68 6.67 -17.92
C LEU A 119 -24.88 5.55 -18.96
N ASP A 120 -24.57 4.31 -18.60
CA ASP A 120 -24.78 3.13 -19.46
C ASP A 120 -26.28 2.88 -19.75
N ASP A 121 -27.18 3.43 -18.92
CA ASP A 121 -28.63 3.24 -19.00
C ASP A 121 -29.42 4.57 -19.14
N ILE A 122 -28.73 5.67 -19.48
CA ILE A 122 -29.33 7.00 -19.68
C ILE A 122 -29.38 7.36 -21.17
N TYR A 123 -30.50 7.97 -21.57
CA TYR A 123 -30.83 8.31 -22.96
C TYR A 123 -31.03 9.81 -23.11
N GLY A 124 -30.16 10.44 -23.89
CA GLY A 124 -30.23 11.89 -24.11
C GLY A 124 -29.80 12.68 -22.89
N ASP A 125 -30.35 13.89 -22.73
CA ASP A 125 -29.96 14.84 -21.68
C ASP A 125 -30.56 14.47 -20.32
N ILE A 126 -29.85 14.78 -19.24
CA ILE A 126 -30.39 14.70 -17.87
C ILE A 126 -30.92 16.08 -17.51
N SER A 127 -32.20 16.18 -17.18
CA SER A 127 -32.83 17.39 -16.69
C SER A 127 -33.24 17.24 -15.22
N LEU A 128 -33.06 18.32 -14.45
CA LEU A 128 -33.72 18.50 -13.16
C LEU A 128 -35.00 19.31 -13.40
N GLU A 129 -36.14 18.65 -13.27
CA GLU A 129 -37.48 19.18 -13.58
C GLU A 129 -38.34 19.26 -12.32
N HIS A 130 -39.35 20.13 -12.36
CA HIS A 130 -40.33 20.32 -11.31
C HIS A 130 -41.73 20.20 -11.91
N ASP A 131 -42.58 19.37 -11.31
CA ASP A 131 -44.01 19.32 -11.62
C ASP A 131 -44.86 19.80 -10.41
N LYS A 132 -46.15 19.46 -10.37
CA LYS A 132 -47.05 19.90 -9.30
C LYS A 132 -46.78 19.22 -7.95
N ASP A 133 -46.10 18.07 -7.95
CA ASP A 133 -46.01 17.16 -6.80
C ASP A 133 -44.56 16.95 -6.32
N ALA A 134 -43.54 17.17 -7.17
CA ALA A 134 -42.13 17.05 -6.81
C ALA A 134 -41.13 17.72 -7.79
N VAL A 135 -39.89 17.91 -7.31
CA VAL A 135 -38.69 17.99 -8.16
C VAL A 135 -38.17 16.57 -8.42
N PHE A 136 -37.66 16.29 -9.62
CA PHE A 136 -37.08 14.99 -9.98
C PHE A 136 -36.05 15.11 -11.12
N TYR A 137 -35.21 14.08 -11.24
CA TYR A 137 -34.32 13.91 -12.40
C TYR A 137 -35.02 13.14 -13.51
N LYS A 138 -34.79 13.53 -14.75
CA LYS A 138 -35.42 12.92 -15.94
C LYS A 138 -34.45 12.86 -17.11
N ASP A 139 -34.65 11.88 -17.98
CA ASP A 139 -34.01 11.77 -19.28
C ASP A 139 -35.06 11.59 -20.39
N ARG A 140 -34.63 11.31 -21.62
CA ARG A 140 -35.55 11.06 -22.75
C ARG A 140 -36.39 9.80 -22.57
N GLY A 141 -35.92 8.85 -21.76
CA GLY A 141 -36.62 7.62 -21.41
C GLY A 141 -37.62 7.77 -20.26
N GLY A 142 -37.68 8.93 -19.61
CA GLY A 142 -38.64 9.22 -18.54
C GLY A 142 -37.94 9.61 -17.23
N ASN A 143 -38.69 9.53 -16.12
CA ASN A 143 -38.17 9.95 -14.82
C ASN A 143 -37.07 9.00 -14.34
N LEU A 144 -35.88 9.53 -14.07
CA LEU A 144 -34.78 8.81 -13.42
C LEU A 144 -35.06 8.62 -11.93
N THR A 145 -35.67 9.62 -11.29
CA THR A 145 -36.10 9.56 -9.89
C THR A 145 -37.59 9.90 -9.76
N LYS A 146 -38.28 9.30 -8.78
CA LYS A 146 -39.69 9.66 -8.48
C LYS A 146 -39.82 11.02 -7.79
N LYS A 147 -38.80 11.36 -6.99
CA LYS A 147 -38.65 12.63 -6.28
C LYS A 147 -37.16 12.99 -6.28
N TRP A 148 -36.80 14.16 -5.79
CA TRP A 148 -35.42 14.63 -5.71
C TRP A 148 -34.64 13.90 -4.60
N ASN A 149 -34.46 12.58 -4.77
CA ASN A 149 -33.74 11.70 -3.86
C ASN A 149 -33.13 10.51 -4.61
N SER A 150 -32.10 9.88 -4.02
CA SER A 150 -31.35 8.79 -4.62
C SER A 150 -31.90 7.39 -4.29
N GLU A 151 -32.88 7.27 -3.40
CA GLU A 151 -33.48 5.98 -3.01
C GLU A 151 -34.66 5.58 -3.91
N GLN A 152 -35.31 6.54 -4.58
CA GLN A 152 -36.44 6.29 -5.48
C GLN A 152 -36.03 6.41 -6.94
N LEU A 153 -34.88 5.82 -7.27
CA LEU A 153 -34.42 5.67 -8.65
C LEU A 153 -35.37 4.71 -9.38
N SER A 154 -36.01 5.21 -10.43
CA SER A 154 -36.77 4.37 -11.35
C SER A 154 -35.84 3.73 -12.39
N ARG A 155 -34.75 4.44 -12.75
CA ARG A 155 -33.79 4.07 -13.80
C ARG A 155 -32.39 4.66 -13.51
N GLY A 156 -31.38 4.26 -14.28
CA GLY A 156 -30.01 4.76 -14.14
C GLY A 156 -29.32 4.31 -12.85
N THR A 157 -29.73 3.17 -12.29
CA THR A 157 -29.21 2.64 -11.05
C THR A 157 -27.75 2.19 -11.19
N LEU A 158 -26.96 2.40 -10.14
CA LEU A 158 -25.62 1.84 -10.08
C LEU A 158 -25.69 0.34 -9.88
N ASN A 159 -24.85 -0.39 -10.60
CA ASN A 159 -24.64 -1.82 -10.42
C ASN A 159 -23.17 -2.17 -10.71
N ARG A 160 -22.80 -3.43 -10.49
CA ARG A 160 -21.41 -3.91 -10.69
C ARG A 160 -20.94 -3.83 -12.16
N GLU A 161 -21.86 -3.74 -13.11
CA GLU A 161 -21.56 -3.63 -14.54
C GLU A 161 -21.47 -2.19 -15.03
N THR A 162 -21.83 -1.20 -14.18
CA THR A 162 -21.70 0.22 -14.50
C THR A 162 -20.26 0.57 -14.84
N LYS A 163 -20.06 1.09 -16.04
CA LYS A 163 -18.77 1.53 -16.59
C LYS A 163 -18.71 3.04 -16.79
N ASN A 164 -19.85 3.70 -16.94
CA ASN A 164 -19.89 5.14 -17.11
C ASN A 164 -20.86 5.72 -16.08
N VAL A 165 -20.43 6.77 -15.38
CA VAL A 165 -21.20 7.36 -14.28
C VAL A 165 -21.14 8.87 -14.34
N VAL A 166 -22.25 9.51 -13.99
CA VAL A 166 -22.29 10.92 -13.65
C VAL A 166 -22.62 11.05 -12.17
N CYS A 167 -21.80 11.80 -11.44
CA CYS A 167 -22.04 12.19 -10.05
C CYS A 167 -22.40 13.67 -10.00
N ILE A 168 -23.46 13.99 -9.29
CA ILE A 168 -24.00 15.33 -9.12
C ILE A 168 -24.00 15.63 -7.61
N ILE A 169 -23.14 16.54 -7.20
CA ILE A 169 -23.00 17.01 -5.82
C ILE A 169 -23.87 18.24 -5.69
N GLU A 170 -24.89 18.18 -4.86
CA GLU A 170 -25.91 19.20 -4.79
C GLU A 170 -25.56 20.21 -3.69
N ASN A 171 -25.51 21.50 -4.01
CA ASN A 171 -25.14 22.55 -3.07
C ASN A 171 -26.15 23.71 -3.08
N LEU A 172 -26.87 23.87 -1.99
CA LEU A 172 -27.81 24.96 -1.73
C LEU A 172 -27.14 26.24 -1.18
N GLY A 173 -25.92 26.53 -1.65
CA GLY A 173 -25.11 27.64 -1.16
C GLY A 173 -24.54 27.41 0.26
N ILE A 174 -24.44 26.15 0.69
CA ILE A 174 -23.82 25.77 1.97
C ILE A 174 -22.30 25.81 1.85
N LEU A 175 -21.78 25.28 0.74
CA LEU A 175 -20.36 25.34 0.39
C LEU A 175 -20.13 26.59 -0.47
N ASN A 176 -19.02 27.27 -0.22
CA ASN A 176 -18.51 28.26 -1.16
C ASN A 176 -17.96 27.58 -2.42
N ASP A 177 -17.60 28.37 -3.43
CA ASP A 177 -17.16 27.86 -4.72
C ASP A 177 -15.87 27.03 -4.66
N GLU A 178 -14.92 27.44 -3.82
CA GLU A 178 -13.65 26.72 -3.64
C GLU A 178 -13.90 25.40 -2.91
N GLU A 179 -14.72 25.41 -1.86
CA GLU A 179 -15.10 24.20 -1.13
C GLU A 179 -15.86 23.20 -2.02
N LEU A 180 -16.81 23.69 -2.83
CA LEU A 180 -17.55 22.84 -3.76
C LEU A 180 -16.61 22.23 -4.80
N LYS A 181 -15.66 23.02 -5.34
CA LYS A 181 -14.65 22.54 -6.27
C LYS A 181 -13.72 21.51 -5.63
N GLU A 182 -13.26 21.76 -4.41
CA GLU A 182 -12.42 20.85 -3.65
C GLU A 182 -13.12 19.50 -3.41
N LYS A 183 -14.39 19.52 -2.95
CA LYS A 183 -15.14 18.28 -2.69
C LYS A 183 -15.47 17.51 -3.97
N THR A 184 -15.74 18.24 -5.05
CA THR A 184 -15.91 17.63 -6.39
C THR A 184 -14.64 16.91 -6.81
N HIS A 185 -13.48 17.57 -6.65
CA HIS A 185 -12.18 16.98 -6.97
C HIS A 185 -11.82 15.77 -6.09
N GLU A 186 -12.07 15.87 -4.78
CA GLU A 186 -11.85 14.74 -3.86
C GLU A 186 -12.66 13.50 -4.25
N ILE A 187 -13.94 13.65 -4.64
CA ILE A 187 -14.76 12.52 -5.12
C ILE A 187 -14.17 11.96 -6.41
N ALA A 188 -13.77 12.81 -7.36
CA ALA A 188 -13.21 12.36 -8.62
C ALA A 188 -11.94 11.51 -8.41
N LEU A 189 -11.06 11.93 -7.50
CA LEU A 189 -9.88 11.15 -7.10
C LEU A 189 -10.26 9.83 -6.40
N MET A 190 -11.31 9.82 -5.58
CA MET A 190 -11.80 8.57 -4.98
C MET A 190 -12.33 7.60 -6.04
N ILE A 191 -13.06 8.09 -7.04
CA ILE A 191 -13.55 7.29 -8.17
C ILE A 191 -12.36 6.71 -8.94
N GLN A 192 -11.38 7.53 -9.28
CA GLN A 192 -10.16 7.09 -9.98
C GLN A 192 -9.41 6.02 -9.18
N ARG A 193 -9.29 6.22 -7.87
CA ARG A 193 -8.54 5.32 -6.98
C ARG A 193 -9.23 3.97 -6.78
N TYR A 194 -10.54 3.98 -6.52
CA TYR A 194 -11.25 2.79 -6.06
C TYR A 194 -12.03 2.07 -7.15
N CYS A 195 -12.42 2.75 -8.21
CA CYS A 195 -13.12 2.14 -9.34
C CYS A 195 -12.17 1.89 -10.53
N SER A 196 -10.85 1.88 -10.33
CA SER A 196 -9.79 1.45 -11.28
C SER A 196 -10.13 1.55 -12.78
N GLY A 197 -10.47 2.74 -13.27
CA GLY A 197 -10.79 2.92 -14.68
C GLY A 197 -11.21 4.33 -15.06
N GLY A 198 -10.43 4.88 -16.01
CA GLY A 198 -10.81 5.88 -16.99
C GLY A 198 -10.93 7.35 -16.58
N GLU A 199 -10.70 8.17 -17.60
CA GLU A 199 -10.72 9.63 -17.59
C GLU A 199 -11.97 10.15 -16.85
N PHE A 200 -11.76 11.16 -16.02
CA PHE A 200 -12.85 11.91 -15.43
C PHE A 200 -12.77 13.36 -15.89
N GLU A 201 -13.94 13.96 -16.09
CA GLU A 201 -14.10 15.39 -16.26
C GLU A 201 -14.91 15.90 -15.07
N GLU A 202 -14.48 17.00 -14.48
CA GLU A 202 -15.20 17.67 -13.40
C GLU A 202 -15.50 19.11 -13.79
N ASP A 203 -16.66 19.61 -13.37
CA ASP A 203 -17.03 21.02 -13.55
C ASP A 203 -17.97 21.47 -12.44
N ILE A 204 -18.11 22.78 -12.29
CA ILE A 204 -19.08 23.41 -11.40
C ILE A 204 -20.15 24.12 -12.25
N LEU A 205 -21.41 23.74 -12.02
CA LEU A 205 -22.57 24.42 -12.62
C LEU A 205 -23.26 25.29 -11.57
N LYS A 206 -23.52 26.55 -11.89
CA LYS A 206 -24.20 27.51 -10.99
C LYS A 206 -25.40 28.11 -11.69
N THR A 207 -26.48 28.34 -10.96
CA THR A 207 -27.55 29.25 -11.43
C THR A 207 -26.97 30.67 -11.61
N PRO A 208 -27.21 31.36 -12.75
CA PRO A 208 -28.23 31.10 -13.76
C PRO A 208 -27.76 30.29 -14.99
N ARG A 209 -26.55 29.71 -14.99
CA ARG A 209 -26.11 28.81 -16.07
C ARG A 209 -26.97 27.53 -16.01
N LYS A 210 -27.91 27.42 -16.96
CA LYS A 210 -28.96 26.39 -16.96
C LYS A 210 -28.51 25.04 -17.51
N GLU A 211 -27.39 24.98 -18.22
CA GLU A 211 -26.93 23.74 -18.83
C GLU A 211 -25.40 23.59 -18.82
N LYS A 212 -24.97 22.32 -18.74
CA LYS A 212 -23.59 21.88 -18.90
C LYS A 212 -23.57 20.77 -19.94
N ASP A 213 -22.72 20.92 -20.97
CA ASP A 213 -22.44 19.84 -21.90
C ASP A 213 -21.58 18.76 -21.21
N LEU A 214 -22.00 17.50 -21.34
CA LEU A 214 -21.31 16.30 -20.85
C LEU A 214 -20.52 15.60 -21.98
N SER A 215 -20.36 16.28 -23.14
CA SER A 215 -19.50 15.94 -24.29
C SER A 215 -19.77 14.58 -24.99
N VAL A 216 -20.95 14.01 -24.73
CA VAL A 216 -21.61 12.83 -25.36
C VAL A 216 -21.17 11.46 -24.80
N MET A 217 -21.92 10.97 -23.79
CA MET A 217 -21.71 9.71 -23.05
C MET A 217 -23.03 8.95 -22.77
N GLY A 218 -24.09 9.21 -23.53
CA GLY A 218 -25.39 8.53 -23.37
C GLY A 218 -25.71 7.63 -24.56
N LEU A 219 -26.62 6.68 -24.37
CA LEU A 219 -27.14 5.86 -25.48
C LEU A 219 -27.90 6.75 -26.48
N SER A 220 -27.66 6.56 -27.78
CA SER A 220 -28.27 7.36 -28.85
C SER A 220 -29.74 7.01 -29.11
N GLU A 221 -30.15 5.77 -28.82
CA GLU A 221 -31.50 5.25 -29.08
C GLU A 221 -32.03 4.49 -27.86
N TYR A 222 -33.31 4.70 -27.54
CA TYR A 222 -34.01 4.01 -26.45
C TYR A 222 -34.53 2.64 -26.90
N ASP A 223 -34.13 1.58 -26.20
CA ASP A 223 -34.66 0.22 -26.40
C ASP A 223 -35.69 -0.14 -25.31
N PRO A 224 -37.00 -0.04 -25.59
CA PRO A 224 -38.04 -0.40 -24.64
C PRO A 224 -38.06 -1.89 -24.26
N ALA A 225 -37.48 -2.79 -25.07
CA ALA A 225 -37.51 -4.24 -24.81
C ALA A 225 -36.62 -4.66 -23.64
N LYS A 226 -35.55 -3.90 -23.33
CA LYS A 226 -34.69 -4.13 -22.15
C LYS A 226 -35.42 -3.95 -20.81
N TYR A 227 -36.54 -3.23 -20.81
CA TYR A 227 -37.26 -2.82 -19.60
C TYR A 227 -38.75 -3.13 -19.67
N SER A 228 -39.18 -4.13 -20.47
CA SER A 228 -40.56 -4.59 -20.47
C SER A 228 -40.96 -5.00 -19.05
N ASP A 229 -41.98 -4.34 -18.52
CA ASP A 229 -42.46 -4.35 -17.13
C ASP A 229 -42.18 -5.65 -16.36
N LYS A 230 -41.10 -5.65 -15.56
CA LYS A 230 -41.12 -6.35 -14.28
C LYS A 230 -41.65 -5.35 -13.26
N GLU A 231 -42.93 -5.47 -12.92
CA GLU A 231 -43.46 -4.76 -11.76
C GLU A 231 -42.54 -5.02 -10.56
N PRO A 232 -42.19 -3.97 -9.78
CA PRO A 232 -41.46 -4.18 -8.54
C PRO A 232 -42.33 -5.04 -7.62
N GLU A 233 -41.83 -6.20 -7.20
CA GLU A 233 -42.47 -7.02 -6.17
C GLU A 233 -42.73 -6.12 -4.95
N LYS A 234 -44.01 -5.88 -4.67
CA LYS A 234 -44.44 -5.24 -3.43
C LYS A 234 -44.06 -6.19 -2.28
N GLU A 235 -43.11 -5.78 -1.45
CA GLU A 235 -43.02 -6.33 -0.10
C GLU A 235 -44.37 -6.15 0.58
N PRO A 236 -45.03 -7.23 1.06
CA PRO A 236 -46.27 -7.07 1.79
C PRO A 236 -45.96 -6.47 3.16
N GLU A 237 -46.68 -5.40 3.52
CA GLU A 237 -46.75 -4.91 4.90
C GLU A 237 -47.24 -6.05 5.79
N LYS A 238 -46.37 -6.57 6.67
CA LYS A 238 -46.75 -7.52 7.72
C LYS A 238 -47.14 -6.76 8.98
N GLU A 239 -48.41 -6.85 9.34
CA GLU A 239 -48.87 -6.66 10.72
C GLU A 239 -48.24 -7.73 11.65
N PRO A 240 -48.08 -7.45 12.95
CA PRO A 240 -47.35 -8.34 13.85
C PRO A 240 -48.26 -9.47 14.34
N GLU A 241 -48.27 -10.61 13.63
CA GLU A 241 -48.82 -11.85 14.16
C GLU A 241 -47.73 -12.69 14.83
N LYS A 242 -48.01 -13.07 16.07
CA LYS A 242 -47.24 -14.02 16.88
C LYS A 242 -47.53 -15.42 16.36
N GLU A 243 -46.54 -16.14 15.84
CA GLU A 243 -46.62 -17.58 15.68
C GLU A 243 -45.25 -18.25 15.84
N GLU A 244 -45.29 -19.43 16.47
CA GLU A 244 -44.19 -20.20 17.03
C GLU A 244 -43.18 -20.68 15.98
N VAL A 245 -41.90 -20.43 16.25
CA VAL A 245 -40.79 -20.94 15.43
C VAL A 245 -40.60 -22.42 15.74
N THR A 246 -40.87 -23.27 14.75
CA THR A 246 -40.24 -24.60 14.66
C THR A 246 -39.12 -24.51 13.63
N GLU A 247 -37.87 -24.62 14.11
CA GLU A 247 -36.67 -24.65 13.26
C GLU A 247 -36.65 -25.92 12.40
N ILE A 248 -36.54 -25.75 11.09
CA ILE A 248 -36.01 -26.78 10.19
C ILE A 248 -34.64 -26.29 9.74
N VAL A 249 -33.60 -26.96 10.23
CA VAL A 249 -32.19 -26.73 9.83
C VAL A 249 -31.95 -27.48 8.53
N GLU A 250 -31.73 -26.77 7.42
CA GLU A 250 -31.07 -27.35 6.25
C GLU A 250 -29.55 -27.32 6.49
N GLU A 251 -28.95 -28.50 6.69
CA GLU A 251 -27.50 -28.66 6.83
C GLU A 251 -26.80 -28.39 5.48
N LYS A 252 -25.88 -27.42 5.47
CA LYS A 252 -24.94 -27.19 4.37
C LYS A 252 -23.92 -28.34 4.31
N PRO A 253 -23.46 -28.77 3.12
CA PRO A 253 -22.42 -29.79 3.01
C PRO A 253 -21.09 -29.24 3.57
N GLU A 254 -20.74 -29.63 4.79
CA GLU A 254 -19.43 -29.41 5.40
C GLU A 254 -18.68 -30.74 5.44
N VAL A 255 -17.49 -30.79 4.82
CA VAL A 255 -16.61 -31.95 4.91
C VAL A 255 -15.59 -31.67 6.01
N ARG A 256 -15.70 -32.39 7.12
CA ARG A 256 -14.68 -32.42 8.17
C ARG A 256 -13.63 -33.45 7.79
N LEU A 257 -12.37 -33.02 7.72
CA LEU A 257 -11.29 -33.92 7.30
C LEU A 257 -10.65 -34.70 8.46
N GLY A 258 -10.95 -34.35 9.71
CA GLY A 258 -10.59 -35.13 10.91
C GLY A 258 -9.08 -35.23 11.18
N SER A 259 -8.70 -35.20 12.46
CA SER A 259 -7.31 -35.33 12.89
C SER A 259 -6.93 -36.77 13.25
N GLU A 260 -7.48 -37.78 12.56
CA GLU A 260 -7.09 -39.17 12.84
C GLU A 260 -5.64 -39.39 12.42
N ALA A 261 -4.87 -40.06 13.29
CA ALA A 261 -3.43 -40.24 13.18
C ALA A 261 -3.06 -40.95 11.87
N ILE A 262 -2.65 -40.16 10.86
CA ILE A 262 -1.98 -40.64 9.66
C ILE A 262 -0.48 -40.61 9.94
N ASN A 263 0.18 -41.76 9.76
CA ASN A 263 1.58 -42.10 10.03
C ASN A 263 2.58 -40.94 10.23
N GLU A 264 3.39 -41.06 11.27
CA GLU A 264 4.54 -40.21 11.67
C GLU A 264 5.68 -40.08 10.63
N GLU A 265 5.50 -40.50 9.38
CA GLU A 265 6.51 -40.42 8.34
C GLU A 265 6.24 -39.29 7.35
N SER A 266 6.27 -38.05 7.84
CA SER A 266 6.72 -36.92 7.03
C SER A 266 7.53 -35.95 7.88
N HIS A 267 8.57 -36.47 8.54
CA HIS A 267 9.73 -35.68 8.94
C HIS A 267 10.47 -35.21 7.67
N GLY A 268 9.87 -34.25 6.98
CA GLY A 268 10.46 -33.46 5.93
C GLY A 268 9.96 -32.04 6.12
N LEU A 269 10.87 -31.13 6.44
CA LEU A 269 10.66 -29.69 6.33
C LEU A 269 10.20 -29.39 4.90
N ASP A 270 8.89 -29.37 4.65
CA ASP A 270 8.36 -29.00 3.34
C ASP A 270 8.18 -27.48 3.30
N THR A 271 9.04 -26.80 2.57
CA THR A 271 9.37 -25.39 2.77
C THR A 271 8.38 -24.41 2.11
N ASN A 272 7.12 -24.77 1.89
CA ASN A 272 6.15 -23.88 1.22
C ASN A 272 5.19 -23.17 2.20
N SER A 273 4.82 -21.91 1.90
CA SER A 273 3.78 -21.17 2.64
C SER A 273 2.45 -21.93 2.67
N LEU A 274 1.62 -21.73 3.70
CA LEU A 274 0.33 -22.45 3.80
C LEU A 274 -0.56 -22.19 2.58
N LYS A 275 -0.65 -20.93 2.13
CA LYS A 275 -1.32 -20.58 0.88
C LYS A 275 -0.79 -21.32 -0.34
N THR A 276 0.52 -21.53 -0.44
CA THR A 276 1.13 -22.32 -1.53
C THR A 276 0.71 -23.79 -1.44
N ARG A 277 0.77 -24.40 -0.25
CA ARG A 277 0.34 -25.79 -0.02
C ARG A 277 -1.14 -25.98 -0.37
N LEU A 278 -2.00 -25.07 0.06
CA LEU A 278 -3.42 -25.06 -0.28
C LEU A 278 -3.65 -24.91 -1.79
N THR A 279 -2.86 -24.06 -2.45
CA THR A 279 -2.93 -23.87 -3.91
C THR A 279 -2.59 -25.16 -4.66
N VAL A 280 -1.52 -25.86 -4.26
CA VAL A 280 -1.13 -27.15 -4.87
C VAL A 280 -2.21 -28.20 -4.66
N LEU A 281 -2.66 -28.38 -3.41
CA LEU A 281 -3.69 -29.35 -3.05
C LEU A 281 -4.99 -29.14 -3.85
N LEU A 282 -5.44 -27.88 -3.96
CA LEU A 282 -6.65 -27.56 -4.73
C LEU A 282 -6.45 -27.69 -6.24
N LYS A 283 -5.24 -27.46 -6.77
CA LYS A 283 -4.93 -27.72 -8.18
C LYS A 283 -5.02 -29.20 -8.50
N GLU A 284 -4.45 -30.05 -7.63
CA GLU A 284 -4.50 -31.51 -7.78
C GLU A 284 -5.93 -32.04 -7.67
N ALA A 285 -6.68 -31.60 -6.66
CA ALA A 285 -8.09 -31.95 -6.49
C ALA A 285 -8.94 -31.51 -7.70
N CYS A 286 -8.67 -30.31 -8.22
CA CYS A 286 -9.34 -29.80 -9.41
C CYS A 286 -9.02 -30.62 -10.67
N ALA A 287 -7.74 -30.96 -10.89
CA ALA A 287 -7.33 -31.80 -12.01
C ALA A 287 -7.94 -33.21 -11.96
N LYS A 288 -8.10 -33.79 -10.75
CA LYS A 288 -8.82 -35.07 -10.56
C LYS A 288 -10.33 -34.92 -10.83
N ALA A 289 -10.94 -33.84 -10.34
CA ALA A 289 -12.37 -33.58 -10.52
C ALA A 289 -12.73 -33.26 -11.97
N TYR A 290 -11.85 -32.55 -12.70
CA TYR A 290 -12.03 -32.05 -14.06
C TYR A 290 -10.68 -32.06 -14.81
N PRO A 291 -10.29 -33.17 -15.45
CA PRO A 291 -9.02 -33.29 -16.17
C PRO A 291 -8.80 -32.25 -17.28
N GLU A 292 -9.88 -31.74 -17.86
CA GLU A 292 -9.89 -30.70 -18.87
C GLU A 292 -9.81 -29.26 -18.32
N ALA A 293 -9.80 -29.10 -16.98
CA ALA A 293 -9.81 -27.78 -16.35
C ALA A 293 -8.45 -27.08 -16.42
N ASP A 294 -8.48 -25.82 -16.83
CA ASP A 294 -7.33 -24.93 -16.73
C ASP A 294 -7.23 -24.37 -15.30
N VAL A 295 -6.28 -24.90 -14.55
CA VAL A 295 -6.02 -24.51 -13.16
C VAL A 295 -4.93 -23.45 -13.02
N SER A 296 -4.43 -22.90 -14.14
CA SER A 296 -3.37 -21.87 -14.11
C SER A 296 -3.80 -20.62 -13.33
N SER A 297 -5.08 -20.29 -13.40
CA SER A 297 -5.69 -19.13 -12.73
C SER A 297 -6.14 -19.40 -11.29
N LEU A 298 -5.86 -20.58 -10.72
CA LEU A 298 -6.25 -20.91 -9.35
C LEU A 298 -5.50 -20.02 -8.36
N THR A 299 -6.27 -19.25 -7.60
CA THR A 299 -5.78 -18.42 -6.51
C THR A 299 -6.46 -18.84 -5.21
N VAL A 300 -5.66 -19.03 -4.18
CA VAL A 300 -6.11 -19.05 -2.78
C VAL A 300 -5.95 -17.64 -2.25
N GLU A 301 -6.96 -17.12 -1.55
CA GLU A 301 -7.02 -15.75 -1.06
C GLU A 301 -7.52 -15.74 0.39
N TYR A 302 -7.35 -14.62 1.09
CA TYR A 302 -7.99 -14.44 2.38
C TYR A 302 -9.45 -14.02 2.17
N PRO A 303 -10.43 -14.66 2.81
CA PRO A 303 -11.81 -14.21 2.73
C PRO A 303 -11.94 -12.83 3.38
N ARG A 304 -12.85 -12.01 2.85
CA ARG A 304 -13.11 -10.66 3.41
C ARG A 304 -13.76 -10.73 4.79
N ASP A 305 -14.57 -11.74 4.99
CA ASP A 305 -15.26 -12.02 6.25
C ASP A 305 -14.61 -13.26 6.88
N PRO A 306 -13.98 -13.13 8.06
CA PRO A 306 -13.34 -14.23 8.77
C PRO A 306 -14.27 -15.41 9.10
N GLU A 307 -15.60 -15.20 9.12
CA GLU A 307 -16.57 -16.29 9.32
C GLU A 307 -16.58 -17.27 8.13
N ASN A 308 -16.13 -16.84 6.96
CA ASN A 308 -15.96 -17.69 5.78
C ASN A 308 -14.66 -18.51 5.80
N GLY A 309 -14.01 -18.64 6.95
CA GLY A 309 -12.79 -19.42 7.14
C GLY A 309 -11.50 -18.58 7.10
N ASP A 310 -10.37 -19.27 7.10
CA ASP A 310 -9.04 -18.67 7.12
C ASP A 310 -8.53 -18.33 5.71
N TYR A 311 -8.92 -19.17 4.74
CA TYR A 311 -8.63 -19.04 3.32
C TYR A 311 -9.86 -19.36 2.47
N ALA A 312 -9.88 -18.85 1.24
CA ALA A 312 -10.93 -19.15 0.27
C ALA A 312 -10.34 -19.31 -1.15
N CYS A 313 -11.00 -20.12 -1.98
CA CYS A 313 -10.65 -20.29 -3.39
C CYS A 313 -11.87 -20.07 -4.29
N SER A 314 -11.70 -19.27 -5.35
CA SER A 314 -12.76 -18.90 -6.30
C SER A 314 -12.71 -19.68 -7.62
N ILE A 315 -11.88 -20.73 -7.71
CA ILE A 315 -11.62 -21.45 -8.97
C ILE A 315 -12.90 -21.96 -9.64
N ALA A 316 -13.87 -22.43 -8.86
CA ALA A 316 -15.11 -22.99 -9.38
C ALA A 316 -15.92 -21.97 -10.20
N MET A 317 -15.88 -20.69 -9.83
CA MET A 317 -16.52 -19.60 -10.57
C MET A 317 -15.83 -19.35 -11.93
N LYS A 318 -14.49 -19.45 -11.96
CA LYS A 318 -13.72 -19.28 -13.21
C LYS A 318 -13.97 -20.44 -14.17
N LEU A 319 -14.07 -21.66 -13.65
CA LEU A 319 -14.32 -22.87 -14.43
C LEU A 319 -15.75 -22.98 -14.92
N SER A 320 -16.74 -22.43 -14.20
CA SER A 320 -18.16 -22.51 -14.54
C SER A 320 -18.48 -22.15 -15.99
N LYS A 321 -17.89 -21.06 -16.52
CA LYS A 321 -18.10 -20.64 -17.91
C LYS A 321 -17.57 -21.64 -18.93
N ARG A 322 -16.44 -22.30 -18.63
CA ARG A 322 -15.78 -23.26 -19.54
C ARG A 322 -16.42 -24.64 -19.47
N LEU A 323 -16.79 -25.07 -18.26
CA LEU A 323 -17.38 -26.38 -18.00
C LEU A 323 -18.90 -26.42 -18.19
N LEU A 324 -19.55 -25.25 -18.40
CA LEU A 324 -21.00 -25.09 -18.51
C LEU A 324 -21.75 -25.73 -17.33
N LYS A 325 -21.22 -25.56 -16.12
CA LYS A 325 -21.76 -26.12 -14.86
C LYS A 325 -21.89 -25.03 -13.80
N GLU A 326 -22.83 -25.20 -12.88
CA GLU A 326 -23.01 -24.31 -11.73
C GLU A 326 -21.73 -24.28 -10.87
N PRO A 327 -21.21 -23.11 -10.46
CA PRO A 327 -19.98 -23.02 -9.68
C PRO A 327 -20.04 -23.78 -8.35
N GLN A 328 -21.21 -23.85 -7.71
CA GLN A 328 -21.39 -24.60 -6.45
C GLN A 328 -21.12 -26.09 -6.65
N LYS A 329 -21.75 -26.71 -7.66
CA LYS A 329 -21.53 -28.11 -8.02
C LYS A 329 -20.08 -28.39 -8.41
N ILE A 330 -19.42 -27.43 -9.05
CA ILE A 330 -17.98 -27.52 -9.34
C ILE A 330 -17.17 -27.52 -8.04
N ALA A 331 -17.44 -26.59 -7.12
CA ALA A 331 -16.75 -26.50 -5.83
C ALA A 331 -16.97 -27.76 -4.97
N GLU A 332 -18.21 -28.24 -4.87
CA GLU A 332 -18.57 -29.48 -4.16
C GLU A 332 -17.80 -30.68 -4.72
N LYS A 333 -17.76 -30.81 -6.06
CA LYS A 333 -16.99 -31.88 -6.70
C LYS A 333 -15.51 -31.75 -6.41
N ILE A 334 -14.92 -30.55 -6.48
CA ILE A 334 -13.50 -30.35 -6.18
C ILE A 334 -13.17 -30.78 -4.75
N ILE A 335 -13.97 -30.37 -3.76
CA ILE A 335 -13.75 -30.71 -2.34
C ILE A 335 -13.73 -32.23 -2.12
N GLN A 336 -14.54 -33.02 -2.86
CA GLN A 336 -14.55 -34.49 -2.76
C GLN A 336 -13.23 -35.14 -3.19
N TYR A 337 -12.40 -34.46 -3.97
CA TYR A 337 -11.08 -34.95 -4.41
C TYR A 337 -9.92 -34.35 -3.60
N VAL A 338 -10.20 -33.51 -2.60
CA VAL A 338 -9.17 -33.02 -1.68
C VAL A 338 -8.82 -34.13 -0.70
N GLU A 339 -7.55 -34.54 -0.70
CA GLU A 339 -7.06 -35.55 0.24
C GLU A 339 -7.01 -34.96 1.67
N PRO A 340 -7.36 -35.75 2.71
CA PRO A 340 -7.25 -35.32 4.10
C PRO A 340 -5.82 -34.93 4.46
N VAL A 341 -5.64 -33.75 5.06
CA VAL A 341 -4.34 -33.21 5.48
C VAL A 341 -4.45 -32.56 6.86
N GLN A 342 -3.39 -32.70 7.66
CA GLN A 342 -3.37 -32.27 9.07
C GLN A 342 -3.62 -30.76 9.31
N PHE A 343 -3.43 -29.91 8.29
CA PHE A 343 -3.55 -28.46 8.42
C PHE A 343 -4.93 -27.92 8.02
N ILE A 344 -5.86 -28.76 7.55
CA ILE A 344 -7.23 -28.36 7.22
C ILE A 344 -8.21 -28.98 8.23
N ASP A 345 -9.01 -28.15 8.88
CA ASP A 345 -10.10 -28.59 9.77
C ASP A 345 -11.33 -28.98 8.95
N SER A 346 -11.83 -28.04 8.14
CA SER A 346 -12.99 -28.25 7.28
C SER A 346 -12.93 -27.45 5.98
N LEU A 347 -13.61 -27.99 4.98
CA LEU A 347 -13.89 -27.35 3.71
C LEU A 347 -15.40 -27.17 3.57
N SER A 348 -15.82 -25.99 3.13
CA SER A 348 -17.23 -25.69 2.87
C SER A 348 -17.42 -24.93 1.58
N VAL A 349 -18.59 -25.09 0.96
CA VAL A 349 -18.97 -24.33 -0.23
C VAL A 349 -19.82 -23.15 0.18
N ALA A 350 -19.42 -21.95 -0.25
CA ALA A 350 -20.18 -20.71 -0.05
C ALA A 350 -20.60 -20.08 -1.37
N LEU A 351 -21.76 -19.42 -1.37
CA LEU A 351 -22.25 -18.70 -2.55
C LEU A 351 -21.26 -17.58 -2.96
N PRO A 352 -21.03 -17.37 -4.27
CA PRO A 352 -21.65 -18.04 -5.41
C PRO A 352 -20.91 -19.32 -5.88
N GLY A 353 -19.87 -19.78 -5.18
CA GLY A 353 -19.04 -20.94 -5.55
C GLY A 353 -17.62 -20.88 -4.96
N PHE A 354 -17.47 -20.31 -3.77
CA PHE A 354 -16.21 -20.29 -3.04
C PHE A 354 -15.99 -21.63 -2.33
N ILE A 355 -14.75 -22.10 -2.33
CA ILE A 355 -14.28 -23.15 -1.42
C ILE A 355 -13.66 -22.43 -0.22
N ASN A 356 -14.37 -22.42 0.90
CA ASN A 356 -13.92 -21.85 2.17
C ASN A 356 -13.12 -22.91 2.94
N ILE A 357 -12.02 -22.50 3.56
CA ILE A 357 -11.03 -23.39 4.18
C ILE A 357 -10.79 -22.91 5.61
N LYS A 358 -11.04 -23.79 6.58
CA LYS A 358 -10.67 -23.57 7.99
C LYS A 358 -9.39 -24.33 8.31
N VAL A 359 -8.43 -23.66 8.92
CA VAL A 359 -7.15 -24.26 9.33
C VAL A 359 -7.34 -25.03 10.63
N ALA A 360 -6.74 -26.20 10.71
CA ALA A 360 -6.76 -27.03 11.91
C ALA A 360 -6.13 -26.31 13.10
N ARG A 361 -6.87 -26.25 14.20
CA ARG A 361 -6.44 -25.59 15.44
C ARG A 361 -5.15 -26.17 16.02
N VAL A 362 -5.05 -27.51 16.05
CA VAL A 362 -3.84 -28.22 16.51
C VAL A 362 -2.63 -27.84 15.66
N TRP A 363 -2.81 -27.71 14.35
CA TRP A 363 -1.73 -27.27 13.46
C TRP A 363 -1.30 -25.82 13.74
N LEU A 364 -2.25 -24.91 14.00
CA LEU A 364 -1.95 -23.53 14.39
C LEU A 364 -1.15 -23.47 15.70
N GLU A 365 -1.52 -24.27 16.69
CA GLU A 365 -0.83 -24.37 17.98
C GLU A 365 0.63 -24.80 17.82
N ASN A 366 0.83 -25.88 17.06
CA ASN A 366 2.17 -26.37 16.74
C ASN A 366 2.97 -25.30 15.99
N ARG A 367 2.35 -24.61 15.03
CA ARG A 367 3.05 -23.55 14.30
C ARG A 367 3.42 -22.36 15.18
N VAL A 368 2.59 -21.99 16.15
CA VAL A 368 2.92 -20.95 17.14
C VAL A 368 4.09 -21.41 18.02
N LYS A 369 4.09 -22.68 18.47
CA LYS A 369 5.19 -23.27 19.23
C LYS A 369 6.50 -23.24 18.44
N ASP A 370 6.47 -23.71 17.19
CA ASP A 370 7.62 -23.67 16.26
C ASP A 370 8.22 -22.26 16.15
N LEU A 371 7.34 -21.26 15.93
CA LEU A 371 7.77 -19.85 15.83
C LEU A 371 8.38 -19.34 17.14
N ALA A 372 7.85 -19.76 18.29
CA ALA A 372 8.38 -19.42 19.60
C ALA A 372 9.73 -20.11 19.89
N GLU A 373 9.95 -21.30 19.37
CA GLU A 373 11.16 -22.11 19.57
C GLU A 373 12.32 -21.78 18.62
N GLY A 374 12.08 -20.93 17.62
CA GLY A 374 13.14 -20.50 16.71
C GLY A 374 13.07 -21.13 15.32
N VAL A 375 12.07 -21.96 15.04
CA VAL A 375 11.88 -22.53 13.68
C VAL A 375 11.71 -21.39 12.67
N PRO A 376 12.34 -21.46 11.47
CA PRO A 376 12.24 -20.42 10.45
C PRO A 376 10.78 -20.02 10.15
N MET A 377 10.54 -18.71 10.02
CA MET A 377 9.20 -18.16 9.79
C MET A 377 8.75 -18.23 8.33
N TYR A 378 9.72 -18.37 7.43
CA TYR A 378 9.58 -18.35 5.98
C TYR A 378 10.57 -19.33 5.37
N ASP A 379 10.34 -19.64 4.10
CA ASP A 379 11.31 -20.31 3.26
C ASP A 379 12.17 -19.29 2.52
N ASN A 380 13.48 -19.50 2.63
CA ASN A 380 14.50 -18.72 1.95
C ASN A 380 15.00 -19.41 0.66
N ALA A 381 14.30 -20.41 0.15
CA ALA A 381 14.63 -21.09 -1.10
C ALA A 381 13.88 -20.53 -2.33
N LEU A 382 12.91 -19.62 -2.16
CA LEU A 382 12.09 -19.10 -3.29
C LEU A 382 12.93 -18.46 -4.39
N GLY A 383 14.03 -17.79 -4.03
CA GLY A 383 14.94 -17.19 -5.00
C GLY A 383 15.84 -18.20 -5.73
N GLU A 384 16.04 -19.41 -5.20
CA GLU A 384 16.92 -20.46 -5.76
C GLU A 384 18.33 -19.95 -6.14
N GLY A 385 18.83 -18.91 -5.45
CA GLY A 385 20.11 -18.26 -5.77
C GLY A 385 20.11 -17.38 -7.02
N LYS A 386 18.95 -17.15 -7.67
CA LYS A 386 18.79 -16.20 -8.77
C LYS A 386 19.12 -14.78 -8.32
N THR A 387 19.68 -13.99 -9.24
CA THR A 387 20.16 -12.64 -8.93
C THR A 387 19.13 -11.57 -9.28
N ILE A 388 18.93 -10.61 -8.39
CA ILE A 388 18.16 -9.38 -8.63
C ILE A 388 19.04 -8.17 -8.32
N VAL A 389 19.03 -7.20 -9.23
CA VAL A 389 19.81 -5.96 -9.07
C VAL A 389 18.87 -4.79 -8.78
N PHE A 390 19.16 -4.03 -7.73
CA PHE A 390 18.41 -2.85 -7.31
C PHE A 390 19.23 -1.59 -7.55
N ASP A 391 18.69 -0.65 -8.31
CA ASP A 391 19.20 0.71 -8.48
C ASP A 391 18.35 1.68 -7.67
N TYR A 392 18.94 2.30 -6.65
CA TYR A 392 18.24 3.19 -5.73
C TYR A 392 19.18 4.22 -5.08
N SER A 393 18.56 5.22 -4.45
CA SER A 393 19.17 6.44 -3.92
C SER A 393 19.70 7.39 -4.99
N SER A 394 20.73 6.97 -5.72
CA SER A 394 21.29 7.62 -6.91
C SER A 394 21.38 9.16 -6.83
N PRO A 395 21.97 9.73 -5.75
CA PRO A 395 22.09 11.17 -5.61
C PRO A 395 23.14 11.76 -6.55
N ASN A 396 23.01 13.05 -6.81
CA ASN A 396 24.08 13.83 -7.42
C ASN A 396 25.19 14.11 -6.41
N THR A 397 26.42 13.82 -6.78
CA THR A 397 27.61 14.20 -6.00
C THR A 397 27.84 15.71 -6.03
N ALA A 398 28.62 16.22 -5.08
CA ALA A 398 28.87 17.64 -4.83
C ALA A 398 27.60 18.47 -4.51
N LYS A 399 26.52 17.80 -4.13
CA LYS A 399 25.28 18.38 -3.62
C LYS A 399 24.82 17.62 -2.38
N PRO A 400 24.14 18.29 -1.43
CA PRO A 400 23.59 17.58 -0.29
C PRO A 400 22.42 16.68 -0.68
N LEU A 401 22.22 15.63 0.12
CA LEU A 401 21.02 14.82 0.07
C LEU A 401 19.83 15.67 0.51
N GLY A 402 18.99 16.00 -0.46
CA GLY A 402 17.65 16.48 -0.17
C GLY A 402 16.75 15.35 0.31
N VAL A 403 15.73 15.71 1.09
CA VAL A 403 14.70 14.80 1.63
C VAL A 403 14.01 13.95 0.55
N HIS A 404 13.89 14.43 -0.69
CA HIS A 404 13.33 13.66 -1.81
C HIS A 404 14.12 12.38 -2.17
N HIS A 405 15.43 12.33 -1.93
CA HIS A 405 16.22 11.11 -2.16
C HIS A 405 15.91 10.01 -1.14
N LEU A 406 15.30 10.36 -0.01
CA LEU A 406 14.97 9.42 1.04
C LEU A 406 13.95 8.38 0.58
N LEU A 407 13.02 8.75 -0.31
CA LEU A 407 12.03 7.83 -0.89
C LEU A 407 12.71 6.68 -1.63
N SER A 408 13.51 6.99 -2.64
CA SER A 408 14.26 5.98 -3.40
C SER A 408 15.15 5.15 -2.46
N THR A 409 15.87 5.83 -1.55
CA THR A 409 16.82 5.18 -0.64
C THR A 409 16.15 4.14 0.27
N VAL A 410 15.06 4.52 0.95
CA VAL A 410 14.38 3.67 1.94
C VAL A 410 13.56 2.57 1.26
N ILE A 411 12.84 2.90 0.17
CA ILE A 411 12.06 1.90 -0.58
C ILE A 411 12.99 0.87 -1.21
N GLY A 412 14.08 1.31 -1.84
CA GLY A 412 15.05 0.42 -2.48
C GLY A 412 15.74 -0.50 -1.50
N GLN A 413 16.23 0.01 -0.37
CA GLN A 413 16.83 -0.82 0.68
C GLN A 413 15.83 -1.84 1.25
N SER A 414 14.57 -1.43 1.45
CA SER A 414 13.53 -2.33 1.96
C SER A 414 13.23 -3.46 0.97
N LEU A 415 13.12 -3.17 -0.32
CA LEU A 415 12.95 -4.20 -1.36
C LEU A 415 14.17 -5.11 -1.45
N TYR A 416 15.39 -4.55 -1.44
CA TYR A 416 16.63 -5.33 -1.38
C TYR A 416 16.61 -6.32 -0.21
N ASN A 417 16.21 -5.87 0.98
CA ASN A 417 16.13 -6.72 2.16
C ASN A 417 15.05 -7.81 2.01
N ILE A 418 13.84 -7.45 1.54
CA ILE A 418 12.73 -8.41 1.33
C ILE A 418 13.17 -9.54 0.39
N TYR A 419 13.72 -9.19 -0.77
CA TYR A 419 14.16 -10.17 -1.76
C TYR A 419 15.32 -11.04 -1.24
N LYS A 420 16.23 -10.47 -0.47
CA LYS A 420 17.31 -11.20 0.19
C LYS A 420 16.77 -12.24 1.20
N HIS A 421 15.76 -11.86 1.99
CA HIS A 421 15.18 -12.75 2.99
C HIS A 421 14.44 -13.94 2.35
N ILE A 422 13.79 -13.75 1.21
CA ILE A 422 13.10 -14.83 0.48
C ILE A 422 14.04 -15.64 -0.44
N GLY A 423 15.37 -15.44 -0.36
CA GLY A 423 16.34 -16.34 -0.99
C GLY A 423 17.00 -15.88 -2.29
N PHE A 424 16.75 -14.65 -2.74
CA PHE A 424 17.44 -14.14 -3.92
C PHE A 424 18.84 -13.63 -3.54
N LYS A 425 19.77 -13.76 -4.48
CA LYS A 425 21.02 -13.00 -4.42
C LYS A 425 20.70 -11.57 -4.83
N THR A 426 20.77 -10.64 -3.89
CA THR A 426 20.49 -9.23 -4.17
C THR A 426 21.78 -8.44 -4.37
N VAL A 427 21.76 -7.50 -5.32
CA VAL A 427 22.85 -6.56 -5.58
C VAL A 427 22.30 -5.14 -5.53
N GLY A 428 22.69 -4.36 -4.53
CA GLY A 428 22.33 -2.95 -4.39
C GLY A 428 23.37 -2.06 -5.07
N VAL A 429 22.94 -1.25 -6.04
CA VAL A 429 23.80 -0.33 -6.80
C VAL A 429 23.37 1.10 -6.54
N ASN A 430 24.32 1.95 -6.14
CA ASN A 430 24.12 3.39 -6.06
C ASN A 430 24.61 4.05 -7.36
N HIS A 431 23.68 4.48 -8.23
CA HIS A 431 23.99 5.09 -9.52
C HIS A 431 24.21 6.61 -9.38
N LEU A 432 25.36 6.99 -8.85
CA LEU A 432 25.69 8.38 -8.55
C LEU A 432 25.68 9.28 -9.78
N GLY A 433 25.06 10.46 -9.66
CA GLY A 433 25.14 11.55 -10.64
C GLY A 433 26.50 12.26 -10.56
N ASP A 434 27.55 11.54 -10.95
CA ASP A 434 28.95 11.93 -10.80
C ASP A 434 29.58 12.47 -12.09
N TRP A 435 28.80 12.70 -13.14
CA TRP A 435 29.28 13.27 -14.40
C TRP A 435 28.30 14.32 -14.94
N GLY A 436 28.81 15.40 -15.55
CA GLY A 436 27.97 16.40 -16.20
C GLY A 436 28.45 17.84 -16.05
N THR A 437 27.76 18.76 -16.72
CA THR A 437 28.15 20.18 -16.84
C THR A 437 28.24 20.92 -15.51
N GLN A 438 27.55 20.43 -14.47
CA GLN A 438 27.67 20.94 -13.11
C GLN A 438 29.11 20.92 -12.59
N PHE A 439 29.92 19.93 -13.01
CA PHE A 439 31.31 19.83 -12.59
C PHE A 439 32.20 20.88 -13.23
N GLY A 440 31.97 21.27 -14.49
CA GLY A 440 32.72 22.38 -15.08
C GLY A 440 32.49 23.69 -14.33
N LYS A 441 31.24 23.96 -13.95
CA LYS A 441 30.88 25.11 -13.11
C LYS A 441 31.58 25.06 -11.75
N LEU A 442 31.55 23.90 -11.10
CA LEU A 442 32.16 23.71 -9.79
C LEU A 442 33.70 23.77 -9.84
N ILE A 443 34.33 23.22 -10.88
CA ILE A 443 35.78 23.30 -11.11
C ILE A 443 36.18 24.76 -11.29
N TYR A 444 35.48 25.52 -12.15
CA TYR A 444 35.73 26.94 -12.32
C TYR A 444 35.58 27.70 -10.99
N ALA A 445 34.49 27.44 -10.27
CA ALA A 445 34.21 28.07 -8.99
C ALA A 445 35.30 27.79 -7.95
N TYR A 446 35.77 26.54 -7.89
CA TYR A 446 36.84 26.14 -6.99
C TYR A 446 38.18 26.76 -7.37
N LYS A 447 38.55 26.77 -8.65
CA LYS A 447 39.79 27.42 -9.13
C LYS A 447 39.80 28.92 -8.85
N THR A 448 38.63 29.56 -8.83
CA THR A 448 38.49 31.01 -8.65
C THR A 448 38.34 31.41 -7.19
N TRP A 449 37.54 30.69 -6.41
CA TRP A 449 37.14 31.08 -5.04
C TRP A 449 37.35 29.99 -3.98
N GLY A 450 37.73 28.78 -4.39
CA GLY A 450 37.82 27.62 -3.53
C GLY A 450 39.04 27.62 -2.62
N ASN A 451 38.92 26.91 -1.49
CA ASN A 451 40.03 26.63 -0.58
C ASN A 451 39.98 25.16 -0.16
N LYS A 452 41.07 24.42 -0.43
CA LYS A 452 41.15 22.99 -0.15
C LYS A 452 40.85 22.63 1.32
N LYS A 453 41.43 23.37 2.28
CA LYS A 453 41.25 23.09 3.71
C LYS A 453 39.83 23.35 4.17
N THR A 454 39.17 24.36 3.62
CA THR A 454 37.76 24.67 3.93
C THR A 454 36.84 23.56 3.43
N VAL A 455 37.05 23.09 2.19
CA VAL A 455 36.28 21.99 1.61
C VAL A 455 36.51 20.70 2.37
N GLU A 456 37.75 20.32 2.69
CA GLU A 456 38.03 19.08 3.45
C GLU A 456 37.37 19.04 4.83
N LYS A 457 37.17 20.20 5.46
CA LYS A 457 36.50 20.30 6.78
C LYS A 457 34.99 20.12 6.71
N ASN A 458 34.36 20.57 5.62
CA ASN A 458 32.90 20.51 5.45
C ASN A 458 32.51 20.38 3.96
N PRO A 459 32.72 19.21 3.35
CA PRO A 459 32.80 19.12 1.89
C PRO A 459 31.52 19.49 1.16
N ILE A 460 30.41 18.85 1.48
CA ILE A 460 29.17 19.04 0.74
C ILE A 460 28.62 20.46 0.88
N PRO A 461 28.49 21.04 2.10
CA PRO A 461 28.04 22.42 2.24
C PRO A 461 28.98 23.43 1.57
N GLU A 462 30.29 23.22 1.62
CA GLU A 462 31.25 24.15 1.00
C GLU A 462 31.25 24.06 -0.53
N LEU A 463 31.16 22.85 -1.10
CA LEU A 463 31.00 22.66 -2.54
C LEU A 463 29.68 23.27 -3.04
N LEU A 464 28.59 23.13 -2.27
CA LEU A 464 27.32 23.79 -2.59
C LEU A 464 27.46 25.32 -2.58
N LYS A 465 28.15 25.91 -1.59
CA LYS A 465 28.39 27.36 -1.57
C LYS A 465 29.16 27.83 -2.80
N LEU A 466 30.21 27.11 -3.20
CA LEU A 466 30.96 27.44 -4.41
C LEU A 466 30.08 27.36 -5.66
N TYR A 467 29.23 26.34 -5.75
CA TYR A 467 28.28 26.19 -6.83
C TYR A 467 27.23 27.33 -6.85
N VAL A 468 26.66 27.70 -5.70
CA VAL A 468 25.72 28.82 -5.61
C VAL A 468 26.39 30.12 -6.01
N LYS A 469 27.60 30.38 -5.49
CA LYS A 469 28.40 31.56 -5.85
C LYS A 469 28.65 31.65 -7.35
N PHE A 470 28.95 30.53 -8.01
CA PHE A 470 29.06 30.50 -9.47
C PHE A 470 27.82 31.07 -10.17
N HIS A 471 26.62 30.66 -9.74
CA HIS A 471 25.37 31.11 -10.35
C HIS A 471 25.09 32.58 -10.04
N GLU A 472 25.35 33.04 -8.81
CA GLU A 472 25.20 34.45 -8.44
C GLU A 472 26.09 35.36 -9.30
N GLU A 473 27.33 34.94 -9.54
CA GLU A 473 28.28 35.68 -10.39
C GLU A 473 27.88 35.59 -11.87
N ALA A 474 27.40 34.42 -12.33
CA ALA A 474 26.93 34.23 -13.71
C ALA A 474 25.65 35.02 -14.05
N GLU A 475 24.82 35.34 -13.06
CA GLU A 475 23.69 36.27 -13.22
C GLU A 475 24.16 37.70 -13.52
N GLN A 476 25.33 38.09 -12.99
CA GLN A 476 25.93 39.41 -13.19
C GLN A 476 26.81 39.46 -14.45
N ASP A 477 27.56 38.39 -14.73
CA ASP A 477 28.42 38.24 -15.90
C ASP A 477 28.16 36.91 -16.63
N LYS A 478 27.42 37.00 -17.75
CA LYS A 478 27.07 35.83 -18.56
C LYS A 478 28.27 35.08 -19.12
N SER A 479 29.46 35.70 -19.23
CA SER A 479 30.67 35.02 -19.73
C SER A 479 31.17 33.91 -18.79
N ILE A 480 30.75 33.94 -17.51
CA ILE A 480 31.08 32.91 -16.53
C ILE A 480 30.46 31.55 -16.90
N GLU A 481 29.29 31.53 -17.53
CA GLU A 481 28.69 30.30 -18.04
C GLU A 481 29.59 29.63 -19.10
N ASP A 482 30.19 30.43 -19.99
CA ASP A 482 31.11 29.91 -21.01
C ASP A 482 32.38 29.34 -20.39
N LYS A 483 32.93 29.99 -19.35
CA LYS A 483 34.08 29.46 -18.60
C LYS A 483 33.75 28.13 -17.91
N GLY A 484 32.55 28.00 -17.35
CA GLY A 484 32.07 26.72 -16.80
C GLY A 484 31.98 25.62 -17.86
N ARG A 485 31.50 25.95 -19.07
CA ARG A 485 31.46 25.01 -20.22
C ARG A 485 32.86 24.63 -20.70
N GLU A 486 33.79 25.59 -20.74
CA GLU A 486 35.19 25.35 -21.11
C GLU A 486 35.88 24.38 -20.13
N GLU A 487 35.69 24.56 -18.81
CA GLU A 487 36.25 23.64 -17.82
C GLU A 487 35.63 22.24 -17.93
N PHE A 488 34.33 22.12 -18.23
CA PHE A 488 33.72 20.82 -18.49
C PHE A 488 34.29 20.15 -19.74
N LYS A 489 34.44 20.90 -20.84
CA LYS A 489 35.03 20.38 -22.08
C LYS A 489 36.46 19.88 -21.86
N LYS A 490 37.29 20.64 -21.13
CA LYS A 490 38.65 20.20 -20.76
C LYS A 490 38.62 18.88 -19.99
N MET A 491 37.64 18.70 -19.10
CA MET A 491 37.46 17.45 -18.33
C MET A 491 37.10 16.28 -19.25
N GLU A 492 36.20 16.47 -20.21
CA GLU A 492 35.84 15.44 -21.21
C GLU A 492 37.01 15.07 -22.14
N GLU A 493 37.87 16.04 -22.46
CA GLU A 493 39.09 15.85 -23.26
C GLU A 493 40.24 15.22 -22.46
N GLY A 494 40.04 14.88 -21.18
CA GLY A 494 41.02 14.17 -20.36
C GLY A 494 42.05 15.06 -19.67
N ASN A 495 41.76 16.35 -19.47
CA ASN A 495 42.65 17.25 -18.73
C ASN A 495 42.90 16.74 -17.29
N GLN A 496 44.17 16.51 -16.96
CA GLN A 496 44.57 15.89 -15.70
C GLN A 496 44.16 16.70 -14.46
N GLU A 497 44.32 18.03 -14.47
CA GLU A 497 43.94 18.88 -13.34
C GLU A 497 42.42 18.82 -13.08
N ASN A 498 41.62 18.89 -14.15
CA ASN A 498 40.16 18.87 -14.05
C ASN A 498 39.67 17.50 -13.57
N LEU A 499 40.25 16.41 -14.08
CA LEU A 499 39.94 15.05 -13.63
C LEU A 499 40.35 14.81 -12.16
N GLU A 500 41.48 15.36 -11.71
CA GLU A 500 41.90 15.28 -10.31
C GLU A 500 40.95 16.02 -9.37
N LEU A 501 40.52 17.23 -9.75
CA LEU A 501 39.53 18.00 -8.99
C LEU A 501 38.17 17.30 -8.97
N TRP A 502 37.69 16.84 -10.12
CA TRP A 502 36.46 16.06 -10.26
C TRP A 502 36.45 14.84 -9.34
N LYS A 503 37.52 14.02 -9.43
CA LYS A 503 37.67 12.82 -8.60
C LYS A 503 37.66 13.17 -7.12
N TRP A 504 38.39 14.22 -6.74
CA TRP A 504 38.43 14.68 -5.36
C TRP A 504 37.05 15.15 -4.85
N PHE A 505 36.29 15.91 -5.65
CA PHE A 505 34.92 16.30 -5.29
C PHE A 505 34.01 15.09 -5.07
N ASN A 506 34.12 14.08 -5.94
CA ASN A 506 33.34 12.84 -5.83
C ASN A 506 33.74 12.01 -4.60
N ASP A 507 35.04 11.85 -4.36
CA ASP A 507 35.56 11.11 -3.19
C ASP A 507 35.11 11.77 -1.88
N MET A 508 35.14 13.10 -1.81
CA MET A 508 34.65 13.84 -0.64
C MET A 508 33.14 13.72 -0.48
N SER A 509 32.39 13.81 -1.58
CA SER A 509 30.94 13.66 -1.56
C SER A 509 30.52 12.27 -1.09
N ARG A 510 31.16 11.23 -1.61
CA ARG A 510 30.89 9.84 -1.24
C ARG A 510 31.14 9.61 0.25
N LYS A 511 32.24 10.09 0.81
CA LYS A 511 32.54 9.97 2.25
C LYS A 511 31.49 10.63 3.14
N ASP A 512 30.89 11.72 2.69
CA ASP A 512 29.87 12.43 3.44
C ASP A 512 28.50 11.74 3.33
N LEU A 513 28.14 11.29 2.13
CA LEU A 513 26.95 10.46 1.87
C LEU A 513 26.96 9.18 2.72
N GLU A 514 28.11 8.53 2.83
CA GLU A 514 28.26 7.29 3.59
C GLU A 514 27.86 7.44 5.06
N LYS A 515 28.22 8.54 5.71
CA LYS A 515 27.81 8.82 7.10
C LYS A 515 26.29 8.91 7.25
N THR A 516 25.64 9.49 6.24
CA THR A 516 24.18 9.60 6.20
C THR A 516 23.54 8.23 6.00
N TYR A 517 24.11 7.41 5.11
CA TYR A 517 23.64 6.03 4.89
C TYR A 517 23.85 5.14 6.11
N GLU A 518 25.01 5.22 6.78
CA GLU A 518 25.29 4.53 8.05
C GLU A 518 24.24 4.89 9.11
N THR A 519 23.93 6.18 9.26
CA THR A 519 22.91 6.66 10.21
C THR A 519 21.51 6.08 9.92
N LEU A 520 21.18 5.91 8.64
CA LEU A 520 19.90 5.35 8.18
C LEU A 520 19.87 3.81 8.13
N GLY A 521 21.02 3.15 8.36
CA GLY A 521 21.17 1.71 8.15
C GLY A 521 20.93 1.30 6.69
N ILE A 522 21.52 2.04 5.75
CA ILE A 522 21.47 1.78 4.30
C ILE A 522 22.82 1.21 3.86
N HIS A 523 22.79 0.23 2.97
CA HIS A 523 23.97 -0.48 2.47
C HIS A 523 23.91 -0.57 0.95
N PHE A 524 25.04 -0.41 0.27
CA PHE A 524 25.16 -0.67 -1.16
C PHE A 524 26.29 -1.65 -1.41
N ASP A 525 26.09 -2.60 -2.32
CA ASP A 525 27.13 -3.54 -2.73
C ASP A 525 28.10 -2.87 -3.71
N GLU A 526 27.62 -1.93 -4.53
CA GLU A 526 28.41 -1.27 -5.55
C GLU A 526 28.05 0.22 -5.68
N TYR A 527 29.07 1.03 -5.94
CA TYR A 527 28.92 2.45 -6.27
C TYR A 527 29.38 2.64 -7.71
N MET A 528 28.43 2.76 -8.63
CA MET A 528 28.70 2.89 -10.07
C MET A 528 28.01 4.13 -10.61
N GLY A 529 28.72 5.25 -10.55
CA GLY A 529 28.22 6.51 -11.09
C GLY A 529 28.13 6.52 -12.61
N GLU A 530 27.49 7.56 -13.13
CA GLU A 530 27.36 7.85 -14.55
C GLU A 530 28.70 7.80 -15.31
N SER A 531 29.77 8.28 -14.69
CA SER A 531 31.12 8.35 -15.25
C SER A 531 31.70 6.97 -15.64
N PHE A 532 31.32 5.91 -14.90
CA PHE A 532 31.82 4.54 -15.10
C PHE A 532 31.42 3.95 -16.47
N PHE A 533 30.36 4.49 -17.08
CA PHE A 533 29.78 3.98 -18.32
C PHE A 533 30.22 4.75 -19.56
N ASN A 534 30.99 5.83 -19.42
CA ASN A 534 31.36 6.70 -20.54
C ASN A 534 32.12 5.97 -21.65
N ASP A 535 33.01 5.05 -21.29
CA ASP A 535 33.79 4.20 -22.20
C ASP A 535 32.98 3.06 -22.83
N LYS A 536 31.77 2.78 -22.34
CA LYS A 536 30.91 1.67 -22.78
C LYS A 536 29.80 2.11 -23.75
N MET A 537 29.46 3.39 -23.78
CA MET A 537 28.37 3.93 -24.61
C MET A 537 28.58 3.68 -26.10
N ARG A 538 29.84 3.77 -26.59
CA ARG A 538 30.12 3.62 -28.02
C ARG A 538 29.74 2.23 -28.54
N THR A 539 30.12 1.19 -27.80
CA THR A 539 29.78 -0.20 -28.13
C THR A 539 28.27 -0.41 -28.25
N VAL A 540 27.50 0.19 -27.34
CA VAL A 540 26.03 0.09 -27.36
C VAL A 540 25.41 0.80 -28.55
N ILE A 541 25.94 1.97 -28.92
CA ILE A 541 25.52 2.68 -30.15
C ILE A 541 25.78 1.81 -31.38
N ASP A 542 26.97 1.24 -31.50
CA ASP A 542 27.36 0.43 -32.65
C ASP A 542 26.50 -0.85 -32.74
N GLU A 543 26.27 -1.55 -31.62
CA GLU A 543 25.38 -2.72 -31.54
C GLU A 543 23.93 -2.38 -31.95
N GLY A 544 23.38 -1.25 -31.50
CA GLY A 544 22.01 -0.86 -31.84
C GLY A 544 21.84 -0.42 -33.30
N LYS A 545 22.89 0.12 -33.92
CA LYS A 545 22.92 0.39 -35.37
C LYS A 545 22.99 -0.90 -36.18
N GLU A 546 23.86 -1.83 -35.79
CA GLU A 546 24.02 -3.13 -36.47
C GLU A 546 22.71 -3.93 -36.47
N LYS A 547 21.97 -3.89 -35.35
CA LYS A 547 20.65 -4.53 -35.21
C LYS A 547 19.52 -3.78 -35.93
N GLY A 548 19.79 -2.61 -36.52
CA GLY A 548 18.77 -1.79 -37.20
C GLY A 548 17.74 -1.14 -36.26
N VAL A 549 17.98 -1.16 -34.95
CA VAL A 549 17.10 -0.55 -33.94
C VAL A 549 17.28 0.96 -33.92
N PHE A 550 18.52 1.42 -34.09
CA PHE A 550 18.87 2.84 -34.09
C PHE A 550 18.88 3.39 -35.51
N LYS A 551 18.01 4.36 -35.78
CA LYS A 551 17.82 4.97 -37.09
C LYS A 551 18.14 6.47 -37.05
N GLU A 552 18.51 7.03 -38.19
CA GLU A 552 18.61 8.48 -38.33
C GLU A 552 17.20 9.08 -38.39
N GLY A 553 16.91 9.98 -37.46
CA GLY A 553 15.69 10.79 -37.44
C GLY A 553 15.90 12.16 -38.11
N ASP A 554 14.84 12.96 -38.09
CA ASP A 554 14.86 14.31 -38.67
C ASP A 554 15.99 15.17 -38.06
N GLY A 555 16.83 15.73 -38.93
CA GLY A 555 17.99 16.52 -38.53
C GLY A 555 19.26 15.74 -38.19
N GLY A 556 19.31 14.43 -38.47
CA GLY A 556 20.51 13.59 -38.38
C GLY A 556 20.82 13.05 -36.97
N ALA A 557 19.87 13.18 -36.03
CA ALA A 557 19.99 12.57 -34.72
C ALA A 557 19.72 11.05 -34.80
N LEU A 558 20.36 10.27 -33.93
CA LEU A 558 20.11 8.84 -33.83
C LEU A 558 18.96 8.59 -32.84
N ILE A 559 17.90 7.92 -33.29
CA ILE A 559 16.67 7.71 -32.53
C ILE A 559 16.22 6.24 -32.57
N VAL A 560 15.35 5.88 -31.63
CA VAL A 560 14.53 4.67 -31.66
C VAL A 560 13.09 5.10 -31.90
N GLU A 561 12.43 4.43 -32.83
CA GLU A 561 11.00 4.55 -33.09
C GLU A 561 10.29 3.31 -32.54
N PHE A 562 9.07 3.48 -32.06
CA PHE A 562 8.28 2.40 -31.45
C PHE A 562 7.05 2.10 -32.30
N GLU A 563 6.63 0.84 -32.34
CA GLU A 563 5.48 0.42 -33.13
C GLU A 563 4.19 1.15 -32.74
N GLY A 564 3.40 1.54 -33.74
CA GLY A 564 2.08 2.15 -33.56
C GLY A 564 2.10 3.49 -32.80
N ASP A 565 3.21 4.24 -32.86
CA ASP A 565 3.42 5.49 -32.13
C ASP A 565 3.21 5.35 -30.61
N LYS A 566 3.46 4.14 -30.07
CA LYS A 566 3.28 3.81 -28.64
C LYS A 566 3.97 4.81 -27.71
N TYR A 567 5.16 5.29 -28.11
CA TYR A 567 5.92 6.33 -27.42
C TYR A 567 6.50 7.31 -28.44
N PRO A 568 6.78 8.57 -28.05
CA PRO A 568 7.55 9.47 -28.90
C PRO A 568 8.94 8.92 -29.19
N PRO A 569 9.61 9.36 -30.28
CA PRO A 569 10.96 8.94 -30.60
C PRO A 569 11.93 9.10 -29.43
N TYR A 570 12.70 8.06 -29.16
CA TYR A 570 13.67 8.05 -28.08
C TYR A 570 15.07 8.35 -28.62
N MET A 571 15.58 9.55 -28.32
CA MET A 571 16.86 10.02 -28.86
C MET A 571 18.03 9.33 -28.15
N ILE A 572 18.90 8.68 -28.91
CA ILE A 572 20.11 7.99 -28.43
C ILE A 572 21.35 8.84 -28.64
N GLN A 573 21.43 9.64 -29.71
CA GLN A 573 22.59 10.47 -30.00
C GLN A 573 22.16 11.72 -30.76
N LYS A 574 22.75 12.87 -30.45
CA LYS A 574 22.54 14.10 -31.23
C LYS A 574 23.22 14.01 -32.59
N SER A 575 22.85 14.90 -33.52
CA SER A 575 23.40 14.98 -34.87
C SER A 575 24.89 15.37 -34.92
N ASP A 576 25.39 16.04 -33.88
CA ASP A 576 26.82 16.33 -33.70
C ASP A 576 27.61 15.15 -33.10
N GLY A 577 26.97 14.00 -32.86
CA GLY A 577 27.58 12.82 -32.25
C GLY A 577 27.60 12.84 -30.72
N THR A 578 27.10 13.89 -30.06
CA THR A 578 27.06 13.96 -28.60
C THR A 578 26.10 12.93 -28.01
N THR A 579 26.55 12.19 -27.00
CA THR A 579 25.75 11.20 -26.26
C THR A 579 24.84 11.85 -25.22
N LEU A 580 23.80 11.14 -24.82
CA LEU A 580 22.74 11.61 -23.90
C LEU A 580 22.64 10.68 -22.69
N TYR A 581 21.79 11.07 -21.72
CA TYR A 581 21.46 10.22 -20.58
C TYR A 581 20.82 8.89 -21.02
N SER A 582 20.02 8.90 -22.09
CA SER A 582 19.45 7.70 -22.72
C SER A 582 20.52 6.71 -23.19
N THR A 583 21.59 7.19 -23.82
CA THR A 583 22.73 6.34 -24.24
C THR A 583 23.41 5.72 -23.02
N ARG A 584 23.61 6.53 -21.98
CA ARG A 584 24.28 6.13 -20.76
C ARG A 584 23.47 5.10 -20.01
N ASP A 585 22.18 5.33 -19.80
CA ASP A 585 21.30 4.40 -19.09
C ASP A 585 21.14 3.07 -19.82
N LEU A 586 21.16 3.09 -21.15
CA LEU A 586 21.20 1.87 -21.95
C LEU A 586 22.53 1.13 -21.79
N ALA A 587 23.66 1.83 -21.75
CA ALA A 587 24.95 1.23 -21.45
C ALA A 587 25.04 0.68 -20.02
N THR A 588 24.44 1.38 -19.06
CA THR A 588 24.26 0.91 -17.70
C THR A 588 23.49 -0.40 -17.71
N LEU A 589 22.30 -0.43 -18.32
CA LEU A 589 21.44 -1.62 -18.42
C LEU A 589 22.18 -2.81 -19.04
N VAL A 590 22.83 -2.62 -20.20
CA VAL A 590 23.63 -3.65 -20.88
C VAL A 590 24.73 -4.19 -19.96
N TYR A 591 25.44 -3.31 -19.26
CA TYR A 591 26.47 -3.72 -18.32
C TYR A 591 25.91 -4.56 -17.17
N ARG A 592 24.76 -4.17 -16.60
CA ARG A 592 24.13 -4.91 -15.48
C ARG A 592 23.70 -6.31 -15.91
N LEU A 593 23.11 -6.44 -17.10
CA LEU A 593 22.75 -7.73 -17.67
C LEU A 593 23.98 -8.63 -17.84
N LYS A 594 25.05 -8.10 -18.46
CA LYS A 594 26.29 -8.87 -18.71
C LYS A 594 27.05 -9.23 -17.43
N ARG A 595 27.07 -8.34 -16.42
CA ARG A 595 27.86 -8.54 -15.19
C ARG A 595 27.23 -9.54 -14.24
N TRP A 596 25.90 -9.52 -14.10
CA TRP A 596 25.22 -10.26 -13.03
C TRP A 596 24.28 -11.35 -13.51
N ASP A 597 23.97 -11.40 -14.82
CA ASP A 597 22.96 -12.31 -15.39
C ASP A 597 21.69 -12.39 -14.51
N PRO A 598 21.07 -11.24 -14.21
CA PRO A 598 19.98 -11.21 -13.26
C PRO A 598 18.69 -11.71 -13.89
N VAL A 599 17.80 -12.29 -13.07
CA VAL A 599 16.42 -12.55 -13.49
C VAL A 599 15.59 -11.27 -13.49
N GLU A 600 16.04 -10.25 -12.75
CA GLU A 600 15.35 -8.99 -12.64
C GLU A 600 16.27 -7.78 -12.37
N LEU A 601 15.97 -6.66 -13.03
CA LEU A 601 16.53 -5.33 -12.81
C LEU A 601 15.45 -4.39 -12.27
N VAL A 602 15.64 -3.91 -11.04
CA VAL A 602 14.70 -3.05 -10.33
C VAL A 602 15.25 -1.64 -10.21
N TYR A 603 14.57 -0.67 -10.83
CA TYR A 603 14.93 0.75 -10.82
C TYR A 603 13.96 1.52 -9.93
N VAL A 604 14.44 2.02 -8.79
CA VAL A 604 13.63 2.76 -7.81
C VAL A 604 13.80 4.26 -8.04
N VAL A 605 12.98 4.82 -8.92
CA VAL A 605 13.13 6.21 -9.41
C VAL A 605 11.79 6.94 -9.45
N ASP A 606 11.80 8.26 -9.27
CA ASP A 606 10.61 9.12 -9.26
C ASP A 606 9.67 8.88 -10.46
N THR A 607 8.36 9.00 -10.23
CA THR A 607 7.32 8.79 -11.26
C THR A 607 7.49 9.72 -12.48
N ALA A 608 8.09 10.89 -12.33
CA ALA A 608 8.39 11.80 -13.44
C ALA A 608 9.31 11.18 -14.52
N GLN A 609 10.08 10.14 -14.19
CA GLN A 609 10.96 9.44 -15.12
C GLN A 609 10.28 8.23 -15.81
N SER A 610 8.98 8.00 -15.60
CA SER A 610 8.30 6.80 -16.09
C SER A 610 8.37 6.64 -17.61
N LEU A 611 8.19 7.72 -18.38
CA LEU A 611 8.26 7.66 -19.84
C LEU A 611 9.65 7.24 -20.33
N HIS A 612 10.70 7.80 -19.72
CA HIS A 612 12.08 7.44 -20.04
C HIS A 612 12.36 5.95 -19.79
N PHE A 613 11.99 5.41 -18.63
CA PHE A 613 12.19 3.99 -18.34
C PHE A 613 11.37 3.08 -19.25
N GLN A 614 10.16 3.48 -19.62
CA GLN A 614 9.35 2.75 -20.61
C GLN A 614 10.05 2.69 -21.97
N GLN A 615 10.56 3.82 -22.45
CA GLN A 615 11.32 3.89 -23.70
C GLN A 615 12.64 3.10 -23.63
N LEU A 616 13.36 3.18 -22.50
CA LEU A 616 14.60 2.46 -22.26
C LEU A 616 14.40 0.94 -22.29
N PHE A 617 13.40 0.44 -21.56
CA PHE A 617 13.13 -1.00 -21.50
C PHE A 617 12.60 -1.55 -22.83
N GLU A 618 11.79 -0.78 -23.55
CA GLU A 618 11.33 -1.18 -24.88
C GLU A 618 12.49 -1.16 -25.89
N THR A 619 13.39 -0.17 -25.81
CA THR A 619 14.61 -0.13 -26.61
C THR A 619 15.49 -1.35 -26.33
N ALA A 620 15.69 -1.72 -25.06
CA ALA A 620 16.44 -2.92 -24.69
C ALA A 620 15.82 -4.19 -25.29
N LYS A 621 14.49 -4.34 -25.25
CA LYS A 621 13.79 -5.46 -25.90
C LYS A 621 13.97 -5.49 -27.42
N LEU A 622 13.86 -4.34 -28.09
CA LEU A 622 14.10 -4.24 -29.54
C LEU A 622 15.54 -4.65 -29.89
N MET A 623 16.48 -4.41 -28.98
CA MET A 623 17.87 -4.87 -29.12
C MET A 623 18.08 -6.34 -28.71
N GLY A 624 17.04 -7.09 -28.34
CA GLY A 624 17.12 -8.48 -27.89
C GLY A 624 17.77 -8.65 -26.51
N LEU A 625 17.55 -7.69 -25.60
CA LEU A 625 18.08 -7.67 -24.24
C LEU A 625 16.96 -7.90 -23.20
N ASP A 626 16.21 -8.99 -23.37
CA ASP A 626 15.04 -9.36 -22.56
C ASP A 626 15.27 -10.57 -21.65
N SER A 627 16.53 -10.93 -21.40
CA SER A 627 16.91 -12.04 -20.50
C SER A 627 16.50 -11.81 -19.03
N ALA A 628 16.24 -10.55 -18.65
CA ALA A 628 15.79 -10.16 -17.31
C ALA A 628 14.48 -9.37 -17.38
N LYS A 629 13.64 -9.53 -16.37
CA LYS A 629 12.51 -8.62 -16.15
C LYS A 629 13.05 -7.24 -15.77
N MET A 630 12.57 -6.18 -16.42
CA MET A 630 12.96 -4.80 -16.11
C MET A 630 11.79 -4.06 -15.48
N VAL A 631 12.00 -3.53 -14.28
CA VAL A 631 10.93 -2.95 -13.45
C VAL A 631 11.27 -1.53 -13.03
N HIS A 632 10.37 -0.60 -13.31
CA HIS A 632 10.40 0.75 -12.76
C HIS A 632 9.51 0.79 -11.51
N VAL A 633 10.14 0.81 -10.34
CA VAL A 633 9.48 1.02 -9.06
C VAL A 633 9.37 2.52 -8.83
N SER A 634 8.30 3.09 -9.40
CA SER A 634 8.00 4.51 -9.28
C SER A 634 7.55 4.93 -7.88
N PHE A 635 7.80 6.18 -7.50
CA PHE A 635 7.27 6.74 -6.26
C PHE A 635 6.75 8.17 -6.44
N GLY A 636 5.85 8.58 -5.55
CA GLY A 636 5.25 9.92 -5.51
C GLY A 636 6.21 10.97 -4.94
N ARG A 637 5.71 12.16 -4.62
CA ARG A 637 6.54 13.24 -4.07
C ARG A 637 6.57 13.24 -2.56
N MET A 638 7.56 13.91 -2.00
CA MET A 638 7.69 14.14 -0.58
C MET A 638 7.46 15.61 -0.26
N ASN A 639 6.48 15.87 0.61
CA ASN A 639 6.07 17.21 1.02
C ASN A 639 6.37 17.42 2.50
N LEU A 640 6.89 18.60 2.83
CA LEU A 640 7.04 19.10 4.19
C LEU A 640 6.05 20.27 4.34
N PRO A 641 5.13 20.25 5.34
CA PRO A 641 4.04 21.23 5.45
C PRO A 641 4.50 22.69 5.41
N ASP A 642 5.69 22.99 5.95
CA ASP A 642 6.15 24.35 6.18
C ASP A 642 7.27 24.83 5.24
N ARG A 643 7.69 24.03 4.24
CA ARG A 643 8.87 24.38 3.41
C ARG A 643 8.68 24.06 1.92
N SER A 644 8.79 25.08 1.06
CA SER A 644 8.86 24.91 -0.39
C SER A 644 10.30 24.61 -0.86
N MET A 645 10.45 23.70 -1.84
CA MET A 645 11.77 23.29 -2.36
C MET A 645 12.18 24.13 -3.59
N SER A 646 13.36 24.75 -3.57
CA SER A 646 14.02 25.36 -4.74
C SER A 646 15.56 25.33 -4.63
N THR A 647 16.20 24.43 -5.39
CA THR A 647 17.66 24.24 -5.38
C THR A 647 18.46 25.43 -5.93
N ARG A 648 17.91 26.19 -6.90
CA ARG A 648 18.60 27.37 -7.49
C ARG A 648 18.67 28.57 -6.54
N LYS A 649 17.81 28.59 -5.52
CA LYS A 649 17.77 29.63 -4.48
C LYS A 649 18.31 29.15 -3.12
N GLY A 650 18.91 27.96 -3.06
CA GLY A 650 19.42 27.37 -1.81
C GLY A 650 18.37 26.79 -0.86
N ASN A 651 17.09 26.79 -1.21
CA ASN A 651 15.99 26.29 -0.39
C ASN A 651 15.81 24.77 -0.58
N VAL A 652 16.80 23.97 -0.20
CA VAL A 652 16.68 22.50 -0.15
C VAL A 652 16.53 22.11 1.32
N VAL A 653 15.46 21.39 1.67
CA VAL A 653 15.42 20.77 2.99
C VAL A 653 16.42 19.63 3.00
N LEU A 654 17.47 19.82 3.80
CA LEU A 654 18.55 18.87 3.95
C LEU A 654 18.05 17.66 4.75
N LEU A 655 18.43 16.47 4.31
CA LEU A 655 18.08 15.24 5.02
C LEU A 655 18.62 15.25 6.46
N GLU A 656 19.83 15.76 6.67
CA GLU A 656 20.44 15.88 8.01
C GLU A 656 19.57 16.71 8.97
N GLU A 657 18.95 17.81 8.50
CA GLU A 657 18.05 18.63 9.32
C GLU A 657 16.83 17.83 9.78
N VAL A 658 16.23 17.04 8.87
CA VAL A 658 15.09 16.19 9.20
C VAL A 658 15.48 15.09 10.19
N LEU A 659 16.64 14.46 10.03
CA LEU A 659 17.11 13.43 10.96
C LEU A 659 17.40 14.01 12.34
N ASN A 660 18.04 15.17 12.41
CA ASN A 660 18.30 15.86 13.68
C ASN A 660 17.00 16.28 14.38
N GLU A 661 16.01 16.78 13.64
CA GLU A 661 14.70 17.11 14.19
C GLU A 661 13.97 15.85 14.70
N ALA A 662 14.02 14.75 13.95
CA ALA A 662 13.46 13.47 14.37
C ALA A 662 14.10 12.98 15.69
N LEU A 663 15.43 13.10 15.80
CA LEU A 663 16.19 12.72 17.01
C LEU A 663 15.82 13.59 18.21
N GLU A 664 15.72 14.90 18.04
CA GLU A 664 15.34 15.82 19.12
C GLU A 664 13.93 15.50 19.64
N ARG A 665 12.97 15.31 18.73
CA ARG A 665 11.57 15.01 19.09
C ARG A 665 11.46 13.62 19.74
N ALA A 666 12.12 12.60 19.19
CA ALA A 666 12.15 11.27 19.78
C ALA A 666 12.82 11.27 21.17
N GLY A 667 13.89 12.05 21.35
CA GLY A 667 14.56 12.23 22.64
C GLY A 667 13.61 12.70 23.74
N LYS A 668 12.79 13.73 23.45
CA LYS A 668 11.78 14.24 24.38
C LYS A 668 10.75 13.16 24.78
N ILE A 669 10.26 12.39 23.80
CA ILE A 669 9.30 11.30 24.05
C ILE A 669 9.89 10.21 24.96
N VAL A 670 11.14 9.80 24.68
CA VAL A 670 11.85 8.77 25.47
C VAL A 670 12.18 9.26 26.88
N GLU A 671 12.53 10.54 27.05
CA GLU A 671 12.78 11.12 28.37
C GLU A 671 11.52 11.10 29.26
N GLU A 672 10.35 11.33 28.69
CA GLU A 672 9.07 11.29 29.42
C GLU A 672 8.64 9.87 29.78
N LYS A 673 8.82 8.90 28.87
CA LYS A 673 8.27 7.55 29.00
C LYS A 673 9.22 6.53 29.63
N SER A 674 10.53 6.72 29.49
CA SER A 674 11.56 5.71 29.82
C SER A 674 12.56 6.23 30.87
N HIS A 675 12.06 6.90 31.91
CA HIS A 675 12.87 7.56 32.95
C HIS A 675 13.75 6.61 33.78
N ASP A 676 13.45 5.31 33.77
CA ASP A 676 14.20 4.26 34.47
C ASP A 676 15.47 3.81 33.71
N LEU A 677 15.63 4.22 32.45
CA LEU A 677 16.80 3.90 31.63
C LEU A 677 17.97 4.87 31.87
N LYS A 678 19.20 4.36 31.76
CA LYS A 678 20.41 5.20 31.81
C LYS A 678 20.44 6.16 30.63
N LYS A 679 21.13 7.30 30.78
CA LYS A 679 21.22 8.33 29.73
C LYS A 679 21.65 7.76 28.37
N LYS A 680 22.72 6.96 28.33
CA LYS A 680 23.23 6.33 27.10
C LYS A 680 22.22 5.37 26.45
N GLU A 681 21.45 4.64 27.26
CA GLU A 681 20.39 3.75 26.77
C GLU A 681 19.22 4.57 26.19
N ARG A 682 18.83 5.66 26.85
CA ARG A 682 17.81 6.59 26.32
C ARG A 682 18.21 7.20 24.98
N GLU A 683 19.47 7.62 24.84
CA GLU A 683 19.99 8.15 23.56
C GLU A 683 19.93 7.10 22.45
N GLU A 684 20.24 5.83 22.76
CA GLU A 684 20.13 4.73 21.79
C GLU A 684 18.68 4.44 21.41
N VAL A 685 17.76 4.40 22.38
CA VAL A 685 16.32 4.21 22.14
C VAL A 685 15.78 5.36 21.29
N ALA A 686 16.10 6.61 21.64
CA ALA A 686 15.69 7.79 20.86
C ALA A 686 16.18 7.72 19.42
N ARG A 687 17.42 7.26 19.18
CA ARG A 687 17.94 7.03 17.83
C ARG A 687 17.12 5.99 17.06
N LYS A 688 16.89 4.82 17.66
CA LYS A 688 16.10 3.74 17.04
C LYS A 688 14.66 4.19 16.71
N VAL A 689 14.05 4.96 17.61
CA VAL A 689 12.70 5.53 17.45
C VAL A 689 12.67 6.57 16.34
N ALA A 690 13.61 7.52 16.32
CA ALA A 690 13.67 8.57 15.31
C ALA A 690 13.86 8.03 13.90
N ILE A 691 14.89 7.20 13.70
CA ILE A 691 15.20 6.61 12.39
C ILE A 691 14.09 5.65 11.97
N GLY A 692 13.56 4.85 12.91
CA GLY A 692 12.42 3.98 12.66
C GLY A 692 11.18 4.76 12.19
N ALA A 693 10.84 5.85 12.85
CA ALA A 693 9.71 6.72 12.48
C ALA A 693 9.86 7.29 11.08
N VAL A 694 11.04 7.80 10.74
CA VAL A 694 11.34 8.35 9.40
C VAL A 694 11.17 7.28 8.31
N LYS A 695 11.75 6.09 8.51
CA LYS A 695 11.66 4.99 7.53
C LYS A 695 10.23 4.45 7.42
N TYR A 696 9.58 4.20 8.55
CA TYR A 696 8.24 3.64 8.58
C TYR A 696 7.17 4.59 8.03
N ASN A 697 7.33 5.91 8.21
CA ASN A 697 6.42 6.88 7.61
C ASN A 697 6.39 6.76 6.08
N ILE A 698 7.53 6.42 5.46
CA ILE A 698 7.61 6.13 4.02
C ILE A 698 7.04 4.76 3.72
N LEU A 699 7.51 3.74 4.45
CA LEU A 699 7.23 2.34 4.13
C LEU A 699 5.80 1.92 4.43
N SER A 700 5.07 2.58 5.34
CA SER A 700 3.66 2.27 5.64
C SER A 700 2.66 2.84 4.63
N GLN A 701 3.11 3.70 3.72
CA GLN A 701 2.28 4.36 2.72
C GLN A 701 2.47 3.72 1.34
N ASN A 702 1.46 3.83 0.47
CA ASN A 702 1.64 3.38 -0.90
C ASN A 702 2.71 4.24 -1.59
N ARG A 703 3.77 3.61 -2.11
CA ARG A 703 4.89 4.34 -2.74
C ARG A 703 4.46 5.30 -3.84
N THR A 704 3.35 5.05 -4.53
CA THR A 704 2.90 5.91 -5.64
C THR A 704 2.09 7.13 -5.19
N THR A 705 1.74 7.24 -3.90
CA THR A 705 1.06 8.43 -3.36
C THR A 705 2.07 9.43 -2.83
N ASP A 706 1.73 10.72 -2.89
CA ASP A 706 2.53 11.76 -2.24
C ASP A 706 2.56 11.54 -0.72
N ILE A 707 3.75 11.67 -0.13
CA ILE A 707 4.00 11.49 1.28
C ILE A 707 4.20 12.85 1.93
N THR A 708 3.33 13.16 2.90
CA THR A 708 3.48 14.36 3.74
C THR A 708 4.09 13.97 5.08
N PHE A 709 5.11 14.71 5.52
CA PHE A 709 5.65 14.57 6.87
C PHE A 709 4.70 15.17 7.91
N ASP A 710 4.31 14.34 8.85
CA ASP A 710 3.56 14.71 10.05
C ASP A 710 4.31 14.16 11.25
N TRP A 711 4.99 15.06 11.97
CA TRP A 711 5.83 14.71 13.11
C TRP A 711 5.06 14.04 14.24
N GLU A 712 3.83 14.50 14.50
CA GLU A 712 3.01 13.95 15.59
C GLU A 712 2.58 12.53 15.24
N LYS A 713 2.08 12.33 14.02
CA LYS A 713 1.65 11.02 13.56
C LYS A 713 2.80 10.00 13.50
N MET A 714 3.94 10.39 12.92
CA MET A 714 5.05 9.45 12.70
C MET A 714 5.76 9.03 14.00
N LEU A 715 5.80 9.91 15.01
CA LEU A 715 6.42 9.65 16.31
C LEU A 715 5.43 9.16 17.38
N SER A 716 4.15 9.04 17.05
CA SER A 716 3.12 8.58 17.97
C SER A 716 3.40 7.15 18.45
N ILE A 717 3.15 6.87 19.73
CA ILE A 717 3.12 5.50 20.28
C ILE A 717 1.73 4.86 20.19
N GLU A 718 0.80 5.52 19.49
CA GLU A 718 -0.54 5.06 19.18
C GLU A 718 -0.79 5.18 17.67
N GLY A 719 -1.50 4.22 17.08
CA GLY A 719 -1.78 4.22 15.64
C GLY A 719 -0.65 3.61 14.79
N ASN A 720 -0.77 3.72 13.46
CA ASN A 720 0.12 3.05 12.51
C ASN A 720 1.45 3.80 12.37
N SER A 721 2.39 3.51 13.27
CA SER A 721 3.71 4.16 13.35
C SER A 721 4.80 3.16 13.78
N ALA A 722 6.07 3.50 13.52
CA ALA A 722 7.20 2.69 14.00
C ALA A 722 7.29 2.62 15.53
N PRO A 723 7.14 3.75 16.27
CA PRO A 723 7.19 3.71 17.73
C PRO A 723 6.11 2.82 18.35
N TYR A 724 4.90 2.75 17.76
CA TYR A 724 3.86 1.81 18.20
C TYR A 724 4.31 0.35 18.06
N LEU A 725 4.93 -0.02 16.94
CA LEU A 725 5.43 -1.37 16.70
C LEU A 725 6.62 -1.70 17.62
N GLN A 726 7.60 -0.80 17.73
CA GLN A 726 8.77 -0.94 18.59
C GLN A 726 8.35 -1.11 20.06
N TYR A 727 7.40 -0.29 20.51
CA TYR A 727 6.85 -0.37 21.86
C TYR A 727 6.08 -1.68 22.09
N THR A 728 5.36 -2.18 21.08
CA THR A 728 4.69 -3.49 21.16
C THR A 728 5.69 -4.63 21.35
N VAL A 729 6.83 -4.59 20.65
CA VAL A 729 7.92 -5.58 20.85
C VAL A 729 8.55 -5.45 22.24
N ALA A 730 8.87 -4.23 22.67
CA ALA A 730 9.43 -3.99 24.00
C ALA A 730 8.49 -4.48 25.12
N ARG A 731 7.18 -4.28 24.95
CA ARG A 731 6.14 -4.79 25.85
C ARG A 731 6.11 -6.31 25.88
N ALA A 732 6.11 -6.97 24.72
CA ALA A 732 6.14 -8.42 24.63
C ALA A 732 7.38 -9.01 25.33
N ASN A 733 8.57 -8.44 25.07
CA ASN A 733 9.82 -8.83 25.72
C ASN A 733 9.80 -8.61 27.24
N SER A 734 9.16 -7.53 27.71
CA SER A 734 8.98 -7.27 29.14
C SER A 734 8.15 -8.36 29.84
N ILE A 735 7.11 -8.87 29.17
CA ILE A 735 6.29 -9.98 29.68
C ILE A 735 7.12 -11.26 29.80
N LEU A 736 7.88 -11.60 28.76
CA LEU A 736 8.74 -12.79 28.73
C LEU A 736 9.83 -12.71 29.82
N LYS A 737 10.44 -11.55 30.01
CA LYS A 737 11.43 -11.34 31.08
C LYS A 737 10.82 -11.51 32.47
N LYS A 738 9.60 -11.02 32.69
CA LYS A 738 8.88 -11.23 33.95
C LYS A 738 8.52 -12.71 34.16
N SER A 739 8.16 -13.42 33.10
CA SER A 739 7.87 -14.85 33.18
C SER A 739 9.12 -15.64 33.59
N ASP A 740 10.28 -15.35 33.01
CA ASP A 740 11.55 -15.99 33.39
C ASP A 740 11.92 -15.74 34.86
N ALA A 741 11.66 -14.54 35.36
CA ALA A 741 11.85 -14.22 36.78
C ALA A 741 10.91 -15.04 37.69
N MET A 742 9.64 -15.19 37.31
CA MET A 742 8.68 -16.03 38.05
C MET A 742 9.08 -17.51 38.04
N ALA A 743 9.60 -18.03 36.92
CA ALA A 743 10.08 -19.40 36.82
C ALA A 743 11.21 -19.70 37.84
N ARG A 744 12.11 -18.73 38.04
CA ARG A 744 13.19 -18.83 39.05
C ARG A 744 12.63 -18.92 40.49
N GLU A 745 11.52 -18.24 40.77
CA GLU A 745 10.88 -18.31 42.09
C GLU A 745 10.14 -19.63 42.34
N TRP A 746 9.53 -20.23 41.31
CA TRP A 746 8.81 -21.51 41.41
C TRP A 746 9.72 -22.73 41.57
N LYS A 747 10.99 -22.62 41.21
CA LYS A 747 12.01 -23.65 41.50
C LYS A 747 12.44 -23.71 42.97
N LYS A 748 11.99 -22.81 43.86
CA LYS A 748 12.26 -22.97 45.31
C LYS A 748 11.70 -24.33 45.74
N PRO A 749 12.55 -25.30 46.13
CA PRO A 749 12.06 -26.61 46.51
C PRO A 749 11.04 -26.44 47.63
N ASN A 750 9.95 -27.22 47.60
CA ASN A 750 9.23 -27.53 48.82
C ASN A 750 10.28 -27.87 49.89
N ALA A 751 10.14 -27.32 51.10
CA ALA A 751 11.12 -27.34 52.18
C ALA A 751 11.47 -28.74 52.76
N LYS A 752 11.41 -29.80 51.95
CA LYS A 752 11.66 -31.21 52.31
C LYS A 752 12.64 -31.97 51.40
N LYS A 753 13.26 -31.36 50.40
CA LYS A 753 14.43 -31.94 49.72
C LYS A 753 15.52 -30.88 49.57
N LYS A 754 16.28 -30.70 50.65
CA LYS A 754 17.60 -30.08 50.62
C LYS A 754 18.62 -31.21 50.50
N GLU A 755 19.69 -30.91 49.77
CA GLU A 755 20.85 -31.78 49.49
C GLU A 755 20.66 -32.67 48.25
N GLU A 756 20.92 -32.09 47.08
CA GLU A 756 22.10 -32.42 46.26
C GLU A 756 22.17 -31.48 45.04
N ASN A 757 23.38 -30.97 44.75
CA ASN A 757 23.81 -30.15 43.61
C ASN A 757 23.50 -28.64 43.61
N LEU A 758 24.46 -27.87 44.15
CA LEU A 758 24.58 -26.40 44.11
C LEU A 758 25.33 -25.87 42.86
N GLU A 759 25.51 -26.67 41.80
CA GLU A 759 26.21 -26.24 40.56
C GLU A 759 25.28 -25.80 39.41
N GLU A 760 23.95 -25.89 39.56
CA GLU A 760 22.99 -25.49 38.51
C GLU A 760 22.48 -24.05 38.58
N GLU A 761 22.90 -23.24 39.57
CA GLU A 761 22.32 -21.90 39.83
C GLU A 761 22.61 -20.84 38.75
N ASN A 762 23.49 -21.11 37.77
CA ASN A 762 23.86 -20.16 36.71
C ASN A 762 23.41 -20.52 35.28
N LYS A 763 22.63 -21.60 35.07
CA LYS A 763 22.01 -21.83 33.76
C LYS A 763 20.83 -20.88 33.55
N GLN A 764 20.76 -20.26 32.37
CA GLN A 764 19.60 -19.48 31.94
C GLN A 764 18.36 -20.39 32.00
N ILE A 765 17.48 -20.11 32.96
CA ILE A 765 16.28 -20.91 33.19
C ILE A 765 15.25 -20.54 32.12
N ASP A 766 14.96 -21.48 31.23
CA ASP A 766 13.85 -21.36 30.30
C ASP A 766 12.54 -21.73 31.03
N ILE A 767 11.59 -20.80 31.08
CA ILE A 767 10.26 -21.04 31.67
C ILE A 767 9.50 -22.16 30.94
N PHE A 768 9.77 -22.37 29.65
CA PHE A 768 9.19 -23.43 28.85
C PHE A 768 9.66 -24.80 29.39
N GLU A 769 10.97 -24.98 29.65
CA GLU A 769 11.49 -26.22 30.28
C GLU A 769 10.99 -26.42 31.72
N ALA A 770 10.83 -25.34 32.49
CA ALA A 770 10.37 -25.43 33.88
C ALA A 770 8.89 -25.78 33.99
N LEU A 771 8.07 -25.39 33.02
CA LEU A 771 6.64 -25.71 32.96
C LEU A 771 6.36 -27.11 32.43
N GLU A 772 7.21 -27.65 31.55
CA GLU A 772 7.12 -29.04 31.04
C GLU A 772 7.48 -30.11 32.10
N ARG A 773 8.30 -29.77 33.11
CA ARG A 773 8.82 -30.74 34.11
C ARG A 773 7.98 -30.91 35.39
N VAL A 774 6.78 -30.35 35.47
CA VAL A 774 5.94 -30.47 36.69
C VAL A 774 5.05 -31.71 36.61
N ASP A 775 5.12 -32.59 37.64
CA ASP A 775 4.24 -33.76 37.78
C ASP A 775 2.75 -33.40 37.62
N GLY A 776 2.04 -34.10 36.72
CA GLY A 776 0.65 -33.83 36.34
C GLY A 776 0.45 -33.25 34.93
N TYR A 777 1.43 -33.40 34.04
CA TYR A 777 1.28 -33.13 32.60
C TYR A 777 0.26 -34.12 32.00
N ASP A 778 -0.99 -33.68 31.85
CA ASP A 778 -1.98 -34.34 31.00
C ASP A 778 -1.65 -33.95 29.56
N ASP A 779 -1.40 -34.92 28.68
CA ASP A 779 -1.13 -34.72 27.24
C ASP A 779 -2.30 -34.01 26.52
N ASN A 780 -3.46 -33.89 27.16
CA ASN A 780 -4.56 -33.07 26.68
C ASN A 780 -4.32 -31.59 27.01
N LEU A 781 -3.43 -30.95 26.23
CA LEU A 781 -3.33 -29.49 26.12
C LEU A 781 -4.74 -28.89 26.00
N LYS A 782 -5.13 -28.00 26.93
CA LYS A 782 -6.28 -27.13 26.66
C LYS A 782 -5.89 -26.22 25.49
N PRO A 783 -6.60 -26.30 24.35
CA PRO A 783 -6.12 -25.70 23.11
C PRO A 783 -6.33 -24.16 23.10
N LEU A 784 -5.97 -23.41 22.04
CA LEU A 784 -6.23 -21.96 21.84
C LEU A 784 -7.74 -21.62 21.91
N GLU A 785 -8.28 -21.37 23.10
CA GLU A 785 -9.74 -21.28 23.32
C GLU A 785 -10.28 -19.87 23.05
N HIS A 786 -9.47 -18.84 23.31
CA HIS A 786 -9.98 -17.48 23.25
C HIS A 786 -9.98 -16.95 21.79
N PRO A 787 -11.06 -16.31 21.31
CA PRO A 787 -11.10 -15.75 19.95
C PRO A 787 -9.94 -14.81 19.62
N LEU A 788 -9.48 -14.02 20.62
CA LEU A 788 -8.31 -13.15 20.46
C LEU A 788 -6.99 -13.93 20.29
N GLU A 789 -6.82 -15.05 20.99
CA GLU A 789 -5.65 -15.93 20.84
C GLU A 789 -5.61 -16.53 19.42
N MET A 790 -6.76 -17.03 18.96
CA MET A 790 -6.93 -17.54 17.61
C MET A 790 -6.68 -16.47 16.54
N GLY A 791 -7.15 -15.24 16.75
CA GLY A 791 -6.87 -14.12 15.87
C GLY A 791 -5.37 -13.82 15.72
N VAL A 792 -4.62 -13.85 16.82
CA VAL A 792 -3.15 -13.69 16.80
C VAL A 792 -2.50 -14.87 16.05
N ALA A 793 -2.86 -16.10 16.38
CA ALA A 793 -2.29 -17.30 15.75
C ALA A 793 -2.50 -17.32 14.23
N ARG A 794 -3.68 -16.92 13.77
CA ARG A 794 -4.01 -16.79 12.34
C ARG A 794 -3.20 -15.73 11.62
N LEU A 795 -2.84 -14.63 12.28
CA LEU A 795 -1.97 -13.62 11.68
C LEU A 795 -0.51 -14.07 11.62
N LEU A 796 -0.03 -14.81 12.63
CA LEU A 796 1.35 -15.30 12.66
C LEU A 796 1.68 -16.18 11.45
N ILE A 797 0.76 -17.05 11.03
CA ILE A 797 0.98 -17.94 9.87
C ILE A 797 0.97 -17.22 8.52
N LYS A 798 0.53 -15.95 8.48
CA LYS A 798 0.44 -15.13 7.26
C LYS A 798 1.71 -14.32 6.97
N PHE A 799 2.74 -14.42 7.82
CA PHE A 799 3.96 -13.61 7.66
C PHE A 799 4.67 -13.84 6.32
N GLN A 800 5.01 -15.10 6.01
CA GLN A 800 5.68 -15.45 4.75
C GLN A 800 4.86 -15.01 3.53
N GLU A 801 3.54 -15.18 3.58
CA GLU A 801 2.64 -14.82 2.49
C GLU A 801 2.62 -13.31 2.23
N ASN A 802 2.59 -12.49 3.29
CA ASN A 802 2.67 -11.03 3.16
C ASN A 802 4.07 -10.56 2.73
N LEU A 803 5.13 -11.24 3.16
CA LEU A 803 6.50 -10.96 2.75
C LEU A 803 6.70 -11.19 1.24
N VAL A 804 6.27 -12.37 0.75
CA VAL A 804 6.32 -12.69 -0.68
C VAL A 804 5.44 -11.73 -1.49
N PHE A 805 4.23 -11.44 -1.01
CA PHE A 805 3.34 -10.52 -1.70
C PHE A 805 3.90 -9.09 -1.77
N ALA A 806 4.57 -8.61 -0.72
CA ALA A 806 5.28 -7.33 -0.75
C ALA A 806 6.41 -7.31 -1.79
N ALA A 807 7.11 -8.44 -1.99
CA ALA A 807 8.14 -8.60 -3.00
C ALA A 807 7.56 -8.54 -4.43
N GLU A 808 6.58 -9.40 -4.71
CA GLU A 808 5.92 -9.53 -6.03
C GLU A 808 5.31 -8.21 -6.52
N GLU A 809 4.73 -7.44 -5.59
CA GLU A 809 4.08 -6.16 -5.88
C GLU A 809 5.03 -4.96 -5.84
N TYR A 810 6.28 -5.14 -5.40
CA TYR A 810 7.24 -4.07 -5.11
C TYR A 810 6.65 -3.03 -4.14
N LYS A 811 5.96 -3.50 -3.10
CA LYS A 811 5.19 -2.68 -2.16
C LYS A 811 5.51 -3.05 -0.71
N PRO A 812 6.55 -2.45 -0.11
CA PRO A 812 6.88 -2.67 1.30
C PRO A 812 5.75 -2.35 2.28
N ASN A 813 4.82 -1.47 1.90
CA ASN A 813 3.68 -1.10 2.73
C ASN A 813 2.71 -2.24 3.03
N LEU A 814 2.72 -3.29 2.20
CA LEU A 814 1.96 -4.51 2.49
C LEU A 814 2.52 -5.21 3.73
N LEU A 815 3.85 -5.27 3.86
CA LEU A 815 4.51 -5.80 5.04
C LEU A 815 4.29 -4.89 6.26
N SER A 816 4.41 -3.57 6.11
CA SER A 816 4.13 -2.63 7.21
C SER A 816 2.70 -2.76 7.75
N ASN A 817 1.70 -2.83 6.87
CA ASN A 817 0.31 -3.00 7.27
C ASN A 817 0.08 -4.33 8.00
N TYR A 818 0.67 -5.42 7.51
CA TYR A 818 0.63 -6.71 8.19
C TYR A 818 1.19 -6.64 9.62
N LEU A 819 2.36 -6.02 9.80
CA LEU A 819 2.99 -5.88 11.12
C LEU A 819 2.12 -5.04 12.07
N TYR A 820 1.49 -4.00 11.53
CA TYR A 820 0.53 -3.19 12.28
C TYR A 820 -0.70 -3.98 12.71
N ASP A 821 -1.31 -4.75 11.81
CA ASP A 821 -2.46 -5.60 12.13
C ASP A 821 -2.11 -6.65 13.19
N LEU A 822 -0.92 -7.27 13.09
CA LEU A 822 -0.42 -8.21 14.10
C LEU A 822 -0.23 -7.54 15.46
N ALA A 823 0.37 -6.35 15.50
CA ALA A 823 0.58 -5.59 16.72
C ALA A 823 -0.75 -5.15 17.35
N GLN A 824 -1.73 -4.71 16.55
CA GLN A 824 -3.07 -4.37 17.04
C GLN A 824 -3.77 -5.58 17.65
N GLN A 825 -3.77 -6.71 16.95
CA GLN A 825 -4.42 -7.93 17.42
C GLN A 825 -3.75 -8.45 18.71
N PHE A 826 -2.43 -8.39 18.78
CA PHE A 826 -1.68 -8.76 19.99
C PHE A 826 -1.98 -7.82 21.17
N ASN A 827 -2.01 -6.51 20.95
CA ASN A 827 -2.33 -5.55 22.01
C ASN A 827 -3.78 -5.72 22.52
N SER A 828 -4.73 -6.02 21.63
CA SER A 828 -6.11 -6.36 22.01
C SER A 828 -6.17 -7.63 22.87
N PHE A 829 -5.45 -8.69 22.46
CA PHE A 829 -5.28 -9.92 23.24
C PHE A 829 -4.69 -9.62 24.62
N TYR A 830 -3.56 -8.93 24.67
CA TYR A 830 -2.84 -8.64 25.91
C TYR A 830 -3.67 -7.82 26.91
N ASN A 831 -4.43 -6.83 26.42
CA ASN A 831 -5.26 -5.98 27.29
C ASN A 831 -6.50 -6.71 27.83
N SER A 832 -6.99 -7.71 27.10
CA SER A 832 -8.24 -8.39 27.43
C SER A 832 -8.01 -9.70 28.20
N VAL A 833 -6.84 -10.32 28.04
CA VAL A 833 -6.56 -11.67 28.50
C VAL A 833 -5.24 -11.71 29.27
N SER A 834 -5.27 -12.25 30.49
CA SER A 834 -4.08 -12.34 31.33
C SER A 834 -3.10 -13.40 30.84
N VAL A 835 -1.86 -13.00 30.55
CA VAL A 835 -0.77 -13.92 30.19
C VAL A 835 -0.16 -14.55 31.45
N LEU A 836 0.46 -13.74 32.32
CA LEU A 836 1.22 -14.24 33.48
C LEU A 836 0.35 -14.82 34.60
N GLN A 837 -0.88 -14.32 34.76
CA GLN A 837 -1.84 -14.79 35.76
C GLN A 837 -2.94 -15.64 35.14
N ALA A 838 -2.66 -16.33 34.03
CA ALA A 838 -3.61 -17.27 33.44
C ALA A 838 -4.02 -18.37 34.43
N ASP A 839 -5.28 -18.80 34.32
CA ASP A 839 -5.96 -19.70 35.27
C ASP A 839 -5.30 -21.08 35.41
N SER A 840 -4.61 -21.53 34.35
CA SER A 840 -3.85 -22.78 34.37
C SER A 840 -2.43 -22.58 33.83
N LYS A 841 -1.53 -23.48 34.22
CA LYS A 841 -0.14 -23.51 33.73
C LYS A 841 -0.08 -23.74 32.21
N HIS A 842 -0.96 -24.58 31.66
CA HIS A 842 -1.03 -24.84 30.22
C HIS A 842 -1.45 -23.59 29.43
N VAL A 843 -2.52 -22.92 29.85
CA VAL A 843 -2.98 -21.68 29.20
C VAL A 843 -1.90 -20.59 29.27
N ARG A 844 -1.18 -20.51 30.40
CA ARG A 844 -0.02 -19.62 30.55
C ARG A 844 1.07 -19.93 29.52
N LEU A 845 1.44 -21.20 29.35
CA LEU A 845 2.45 -21.65 28.40
C LEU A 845 2.07 -21.28 26.95
N VAL A 846 0.83 -21.56 26.55
CA VAL A 846 0.30 -21.21 25.21
C VAL A 846 0.37 -19.70 24.97
N ARG A 847 -0.06 -18.89 25.94
CA ARG A 847 -0.03 -17.42 25.85
C ARG A 847 1.39 -16.85 25.83
N LEU A 848 2.34 -17.48 26.53
CA LEU A 848 3.75 -17.13 26.47
C LEU A 848 4.36 -17.47 25.11
N ASN A 849 4.03 -18.65 24.53
CA ASN A 849 4.43 -19.01 23.17
C ASN A 849 3.88 -18.02 22.14
N LEU A 850 2.59 -17.67 22.21
CA LEU A 850 2.02 -16.62 21.38
C LEU A 850 2.78 -15.29 21.51
N THR A 851 3.06 -14.86 22.74
CA THR A 851 3.79 -13.61 23.01
C THR A 851 5.19 -13.64 22.41
N LYS A 852 5.91 -14.76 22.55
CA LYS A 852 7.26 -14.96 21.99
C LYS A 852 7.25 -14.98 20.46
N ALA A 853 6.29 -15.69 19.86
CA ALA A 853 6.11 -15.74 18.41
C ALA A 853 5.81 -14.36 17.83
N VAL A 854 4.92 -13.58 18.47
CA VAL A 854 4.62 -12.19 18.05
C VAL A 854 5.85 -11.29 18.15
N ALA A 855 6.56 -11.31 19.28
CA ALA A 855 7.77 -10.50 19.47
C ALA A 855 8.78 -10.79 18.36
N ARG A 856 9.00 -12.08 18.06
CA ARG A 856 9.91 -12.53 17.03
C ARG A 856 9.49 -12.07 15.63
N VAL A 857 8.23 -12.28 15.24
CA VAL A 857 7.72 -11.90 13.90
C VAL A 857 7.76 -10.37 13.71
N LEU A 858 7.37 -9.60 14.72
CA LEU A 858 7.45 -8.13 14.65
C LEU A 858 8.90 -7.65 14.54
N GLN A 859 9.82 -8.24 15.32
CA GLN A 859 11.24 -7.89 15.27
C GLN A 859 11.86 -8.21 13.91
N GLU A 860 11.58 -9.40 13.37
CA GLU A 860 12.05 -9.83 12.05
C GLU A 860 11.48 -8.94 10.94
N GLY A 861 10.17 -8.70 10.95
CA GLY A 861 9.51 -7.85 9.96
C GLY A 861 10.02 -6.41 9.97
N LEU A 862 10.25 -5.83 11.15
CA LEU A 862 10.87 -4.52 11.28
C LEU A 862 12.32 -4.52 10.78
N ALA A 863 13.10 -5.56 11.10
CA ALA A 863 14.47 -5.70 10.60
C ALA A 863 14.52 -5.80 9.06
N ILE A 864 13.60 -6.54 8.43
CA ILE A 864 13.45 -6.59 6.98
C ILE A 864 13.18 -5.20 6.40
N LEU A 865 12.31 -4.41 7.04
CA LEU A 865 12.07 -3.00 6.68
C LEU A 865 13.25 -2.07 7.01
N GLY A 866 14.33 -2.60 7.60
CA GLY A 866 15.52 -1.85 8.03
C GLY A 866 15.28 -0.99 9.26
N ILE A 867 14.32 -1.34 10.11
CA ILE A 867 13.96 -0.63 11.33
C ILE A 867 14.48 -1.40 12.53
N GLU A 868 15.38 -0.78 13.29
CA GLU A 868 15.88 -1.35 14.54
C GLU A 868 14.82 -1.31 15.63
N VAL A 869 14.88 -2.29 16.54
CA VAL A 869 13.96 -2.37 17.69
C VAL A 869 14.76 -2.23 18.99
N PRO A 870 14.33 -1.37 19.94
CA PRO A 870 14.95 -1.31 21.26
C PRO A 870 14.55 -2.51 22.12
N GLU A 871 15.47 -3.02 22.95
CA GLU A 871 15.18 -4.12 23.89
C GLU A 871 14.18 -3.70 24.99
N ARG A 872 14.23 -2.41 25.37
CA ARG A 872 13.37 -1.78 26.36
C ARG A 872 13.01 -0.38 25.86
N MET A 873 11.77 0.02 26.08
CA MET A 873 11.22 1.31 25.67
C MET A 873 10.25 1.79 26.73
#